data_AF-A0A2P6TSA5-F1
#
_entry.id   AF-A0A2P6TSA5-F1
#
_cell.length_a   1.000
_cell.length_b   1.000
_cell.length_c   1.000
_cell.angle_alpha   90.00
_cell.angle_beta   90.00
_cell.angle_gamma   90.00
#
_symmetry.space_group_name_H-M   'P 1'
#
loop_
_entity.id
_entity.type
_entity.pdbx_description
1 polymer ?
#
loop_
_entity_poly.entity_id
_entity_poly.type
_entity_poly.pdbx_seq_one_letter_code
_entity_poly.pdbx_strand_id
1 'polypeptide(L)'
;MKGSGRPKGGPGAHEHRPRPGTIFSASPFQSFTNRPGGGEASEEAAVIEEPRWALFGNGGGGLQVSTKSHAYLRSAFWDRRPDAFVANVSAWYAPRTPEAQQQLLDTPSYYQKWIEKDLEPWKGGITRDLVESAAQLYDVCDGDMIRFQILNGSLWVHHVTDRAHGFYPAILGPNNAAAKGRIPYALVMILDVLRTFPGQIPDVDAVLHTADFTCIPRSWEDAGGGAPLPVMGFQGSEASRDIIVPDYTFWGHEYQYLQDPWGHPAHGWAGQAAILSRKYANVSLGDRVPQAMWRGRIKDQRYPQRDALRRKFVGCVEEFEKEGRDADAALISVLRPPVALQDSCDYRYNVYLETEAWVSNLKQKMVCGSVLVAPMRMRFYEWWSRGLVPGQHYVEVTNSEGEMCDKTAQIVRDMNAAFASPAGRAAVPSGGHDTPTLTKRLNQLRSDRKVAHALGLDGSFPSAAAAASLGRAGAAGAGANAEASAAAEQGPVAGPDGVYSWGSKRMPWEVAAAGQQFVQEHVRMEDALVYVRDLLRAYASLQQFKVKPVAKSQCYTGDRLLEQFGFPHEGDAATHAAVIKVSRRRALVCQASSLNGAASSNGASSAVATQPGLLLPCGGPGAWDEAGIGHAVVRYFLGDDEQRWFMWYTGRSEACQSMDDVFPSSGSIGVAVSSDGINWKRGEGRIQGSRGAERAADVGKVLEPNGDWWWFDTCHMSVGDVQILSSTSVSSGEGVYWMFYSGGSFETARLPAGLSQSSTDEDGGELEGLRLRPGLAMSQDGRNWARIEAEHHTGALFDVGGEGEWDELFIGGPQVVAAGPRDMRMYYHSYDRSAGRFRVGLATSPDGFRWTRQGPIFEGGSDPADFDARGAASRCVVRDLDTKQYFMFYEAVAADGGRSIGVAVSKDGLRGWRRCPEPVLQGSGAAGAWDEGAVGCPWAVSMAGGKWRLYYSGRPQRGGGAWRGIGMARSEEGGPSFEGVPLRFARFEPQPQHSS
;
A
#
# COMPACT_ATOMS: atom_id res chain seq x y z
N MET A 1 -8.27 -73.78 -21.97
CA MET A 1 -7.76 -72.68 -21.12
C MET A 1 -6.48 -72.17 -21.79
N LYS A 2 -6.63 -71.34 -22.83
CA LYS A 2 -6.49 -69.86 -22.90
C LYS A 2 -5.05 -69.41 -22.57
N GLY A 3 -4.18 -68.95 -23.47
CA GLY A 3 -4.25 -68.69 -24.92
C GLY A 3 -3.32 -67.51 -25.29
N SER A 4 -2.31 -67.78 -26.16
CA SER A 4 -1.62 -66.92 -27.17
C SER A 4 -1.77 -65.39 -27.13
N GLY A 5 -0.80 -64.52 -27.44
CA GLY A 5 0.32 -64.55 -28.37
C GLY A 5 0.65 -63.11 -28.83
N ARG A 6 1.86 -62.90 -29.39
CA ARG A 6 2.44 -61.72 -30.09
C ARG A 6 1.51 -61.05 -31.16
N PRO A 7 1.89 -59.98 -31.94
CA PRO A 7 2.96 -58.93 -31.91
C PRO A 7 2.52 -57.51 -32.43
N LYS A 8 3.50 -56.59 -32.62
CA LYS A 8 3.68 -55.48 -33.60
C LYS A 8 2.50 -55.01 -34.51
N GLY A 9 2.38 -53.68 -34.71
CA GLY A 9 1.70 -53.07 -35.86
C GLY A 9 1.86 -51.53 -35.93
N GLY A 10 2.24 -51.01 -37.11
CA GLY A 10 2.42 -49.59 -37.42
C GLY A 10 1.12 -48.85 -37.84
N PRO A 11 1.23 -47.77 -38.64
CA PRO A 11 0.41 -46.55 -38.56
C PRO A 11 -0.93 -46.61 -39.31
N GLY A 12 -1.88 -45.76 -38.91
CA GLY A 12 -3.17 -45.59 -39.58
C GLY A 12 -3.69 -44.16 -39.43
N ALA A 13 -3.71 -43.43 -40.55
CA ALA A 13 -4.33 -42.13 -40.71
C ALA A 13 -5.86 -42.23 -40.68
N HIS A 14 -6.51 -41.23 -40.08
CA HIS A 14 -7.82 -40.78 -40.54
C HIS A 14 -7.82 -39.25 -40.64
N GLU A 15 -7.85 -38.79 -41.88
CA GLU A 15 -8.19 -37.43 -42.27
C GLU A 15 -9.56 -37.04 -41.69
N HIS A 16 -9.64 -35.88 -41.05
CA HIS A 16 -10.87 -35.07 -41.10
C HIS A 16 -10.50 -33.68 -41.64
N ARG A 17 -10.65 -33.53 -42.96
CA ARG A 17 -10.81 -32.23 -43.61
C ARG A 17 -12.04 -31.53 -43.03
N PRO A 18 -11.99 -30.24 -42.69
CA PRO A 18 -13.20 -29.43 -42.66
C PRO A 18 -13.57 -29.11 -44.12
N ARG A 19 -14.72 -29.61 -44.59
CA ARG A 19 -15.35 -29.08 -45.80
C ARG A 19 -16.09 -27.78 -45.45
N PRO A 20 -16.01 -26.77 -46.34
CA PRO A 20 -16.72 -25.51 -46.21
C PRO A 20 -18.16 -25.63 -46.74
N GLY A 21 -19.06 -24.84 -46.17
CA GLY A 21 -20.42 -24.65 -46.67
C GLY A 21 -21.40 -24.43 -45.50
N THR A 22 -22.35 -23.50 -45.55
CA THR A 22 -22.69 -22.57 -46.62
C THR A 22 -23.57 -21.47 -46.02
N ILE A 23 -23.35 -20.29 -46.55
CA ILE A 23 -24.20 -19.10 -46.56
C ILE A 23 -25.67 -19.45 -46.90
N PHE A 24 -26.60 -18.87 -46.15
CA PHE A 24 -27.94 -18.42 -46.59
C PHE A 24 -28.14 -17.07 -45.89
N SER A 25 -27.85 -15.94 -46.54
CA SER A 25 -28.71 -15.22 -47.48
C SER A 25 -29.98 -14.67 -46.83
N ALA A 26 -29.94 -13.36 -46.57
CA ALA A 26 -31.12 -12.52 -46.62
C ALA A 26 -30.81 -11.40 -47.63
N SER A 27 -31.62 -11.31 -48.67
CA SER A 27 -31.68 -10.19 -49.62
C SER A 27 -33.17 -9.80 -49.74
N PRO A 28 -33.52 -8.72 -50.43
CA PRO A 28 -33.46 -7.36 -49.91
C PRO A 28 -34.83 -6.66 -50.03
N PHE A 29 -35.03 -5.55 -49.30
CA PHE A 29 -36.11 -4.60 -49.60
C PHE A 29 -35.52 -3.38 -50.33
N GLN A 30 -35.86 -3.22 -51.61
CA GLN A 30 -35.92 -1.96 -52.37
C GLN A 30 -37.42 -1.61 -52.47
N SER A 31 -37.94 -0.38 -52.61
CA SER A 31 -37.50 0.99 -52.90
C SER A 31 -38.69 1.91 -52.49
N PHE A 32 -38.57 3.23 -52.26
CA PHE A 32 -38.70 4.28 -53.28
C PHE A 32 -38.41 5.68 -52.69
N THR A 33 -37.52 6.40 -53.39
CA THR A 33 -37.44 7.85 -53.70
C THR A 33 -38.21 8.91 -52.89
N ASN A 34 -37.53 9.99 -52.47
CA ASN A 34 -37.58 11.27 -53.20
C ASN A 34 -36.50 12.29 -52.74
N ARG A 35 -35.89 12.95 -53.75
CA ARG A 35 -35.09 14.21 -53.71
C ARG A 35 -36.02 15.43 -53.52
N PRO A 36 -35.56 16.71 -53.38
CA PRO A 36 -34.30 17.37 -53.80
C PRO A 36 -33.68 18.24 -52.67
N GLY A 37 -32.59 19.00 -52.74
CA GLY A 37 -31.74 19.58 -53.78
C GLY A 37 -31.17 20.91 -53.21
N GLY A 38 -30.06 21.40 -53.77
CA GLY A 38 -29.42 22.68 -53.41
C GLY A 38 -28.07 22.46 -52.72
N GLY A 39 -26.98 23.13 -53.04
CA GLY A 39 -26.71 24.26 -53.92
C GLY A 39 -25.33 24.78 -53.50
N GLU A 40 -24.43 24.98 -54.46
CA GLU A 40 -23.05 25.42 -54.26
C GLU A 40 -22.95 26.84 -53.68
N ALA A 41 -21.96 27.10 -52.81
CA ALA A 41 -21.22 28.36 -52.76
C ALA A 41 -19.92 28.23 -51.94
N SER A 42 -18.80 28.27 -52.66
CA SER A 42 -17.52 28.97 -52.44
C SER A 42 -16.94 29.24 -51.04
N GLU A 43 -15.65 28.91 -50.95
CA GLU A 43 -14.61 29.33 -50.01
C GLU A 43 -14.52 30.85 -49.80
N GLU A 44 -14.25 31.28 -48.57
CA GLU A 44 -13.16 32.22 -48.28
C GLU A 44 -12.74 32.11 -46.79
N ALA A 45 -11.43 32.08 -46.58
CA ALA A 45 -10.79 31.93 -45.27
C ALA A 45 -10.92 33.20 -44.41
N ALA A 46 -11.27 33.03 -43.14
CA ALA A 46 -11.06 34.04 -42.12
C ALA A 46 -10.55 33.40 -40.83
N VAL A 47 -9.46 33.96 -40.34
CA VAL A 47 -8.78 33.74 -39.06
C VAL A 47 -9.80 33.63 -37.92
N ILE A 48 -9.77 32.53 -37.16
CA ILE A 48 -10.54 32.43 -35.91
C ILE A 48 -9.55 32.58 -34.75
N GLU A 49 -9.59 33.77 -34.15
CA GLU A 49 -9.04 34.09 -32.83
C GLU A 49 -9.60 33.15 -31.75
N GLU A 50 -8.81 32.94 -30.70
CA GLU A 50 -9.16 32.20 -29.49
C GLU A 50 -10.57 32.53 -28.97
N PRO A 51 -11.43 31.56 -28.63
CA PRO A 51 -12.64 31.87 -27.89
C PRO A 51 -12.30 32.12 -26.42
N ARG A 52 -12.14 33.41 -26.09
CA ARG A 52 -12.38 33.95 -24.75
C ARG A 52 -13.82 33.60 -24.35
N TRP A 53 -13.98 32.76 -23.33
CA TRP A 53 -15.27 32.46 -22.72
C TRP A 53 -15.78 33.72 -22.01
N ALA A 54 -16.67 34.47 -22.66
CA ALA A 54 -17.37 35.57 -22.04
C ALA A 54 -18.58 35.05 -21.25
N LEU A 55 -18.66 35.47 -19.99
CA LEU A 55 -19.84 35.42 -19.14
C LEU A 55 -21.05 36.05 -19.88
N PHE A 56 -22.13 35.29 -20.06
CA PHE A 56 -23.47 35.85 -20.29
C PHE A 56 -24.45 35.27 -19.29
N GLY A 57 -25.11 36.18 -18.57
CA GLY A 57 -26.14 35.90 -17.59
C GLY A 57 -27.55 35.83 -18.15
N ASN A 58 -28.40 35.18 -17.35
CA ASN A 58 -29.86 35.28 -17.22
C ASN A 58 -30.76 35.24 -18.46
N GLY A 59 -31.48 34.12 -18.58
CA GLY A 59 -32.82 34.08 -19.16
C GLY A 59 -33.20 32.76 -19.84
N GLY A 60 -33.70 31.79 -19.08
CA GLY A 60 -34.44 30.64 -19.62
C GLY A 60 -33.91 29.26 -19.22
N GLY A 61 -34.43 28.72 -18.11
CA GLY A 61 -34.28 27.31 -17.74
C GLY A 61 -32.90 26.92 -17.21
N GLY A 62 -32.33 27.72 -16.30
CA GLY A 62 -31.07 27.42 -15.63
C GLY A 62 -31.09 26.02 -14.99
N LEU A 63 -30.27 25.12 -15.54
CA LEU A 63 -29.96 23.83 -14.95
C LEU A 63 -29.38 24.10 -13.55
N GLN A 64 -30.14 23.80 -12.49
CA GLN A 64 -29.67 23.94 -11.12
C GLN A 64 -28.58 22.90 -10.87
N VAL A 65 -27.33 23.31 -11.06
CA VAL A 65 -26.16 22.56 -10.62
C VAL A 65 -26.11 22.64 -9.09
N SER A 66 -26.23 21.49 -8.43
CA SER A 66 -26.18 21.40 -6.97
C SER A 66 -24.80 21.80 -6.42
N THR A 67 -24.76 22.78 -5.51
CA THR A 67 -23.60 23.11 -4.67
C THR A 67 -23.30 22.04 -3.61
N LYS A 68 -24.16 21.01 -3.50
CA LYS A 68 -24.04 19.92 -2.50
C LYS A 68 -23.25 18.70 -2.97
N SER A 69 -22.51 18.79 -4.07
CA SER A 69 -21.75 17.65 -4.64
C SER A 69 -20.62 17.11 -3.73
N HIS A 70 -20.46 17.58 -2.48
CA HIS A 70 -19.21 17.43 -1.71
C HIS A 70 -19.33 17.02 -0.22
N ALA A 71 -20.42 16.40 0.23
CA ALA A 71 -20.49 15.94 1.62
C ALA A 71 -20.01 14.50 1.87
N TYR A 72 -19.85 13.68 0.83
CA TYR A 72 -19.83 12.22 1.00
C TYR A 72 -18.52 11.50 0.70
N LEU A 73 -17.45 12.26 0.47
CA LEU A 73 -16.08 11.74 0.41
C LEU A 73 -15.24 12.29 1.57
N ARG A 74 -15.87 12.87 2.60
CA ARG A 74 -15.22 13.00 3.90
C ARG A 74 -15.25 11.65 4.61
N SER A 75 -16.41 11.01 4.79
CA SER A 75 -16.50 9.68 5.45
C SER A 75 -15.60 8.63 4.80
N ALA A 76 -15.71 8.44 3.48
CA ALA A 76 -14.98 7.38 2.78
C ALA A 76 -13.45 7.54 2.65
N PHE A 77 -12.87 8.63 3.19
CA PHE A 77 -11.43 8.94 3.08
C PHE A 77 -10.74 9.13 4.44
N TRP A 78 -11.41 8.86 5.56
CA TRP A 78 -10.76 8.96 6.87
C TRP A 78 -10.09 7.67 7.34
N ASP A 79 -10.09 6.60 6.51
CA ASP A 79 -9.17 5.50 6.75
C ASP A 79 -7.74 5.88 6.45
N ARG A 80 -6.95 5.93 7.51
CA ARG A 80 -5.51 5.81 7.42
C ARG A 80 -5.05 4.46 7.98
N ARG A 81 -5.85 3.39 7.88
CA ARG A 81 -5.37 2.00 7.98
C ARG A 81 -4.37 1.79 6.85
N PRO A 82 -3.13 1.36 7.10
CA PRO A 82 -2.16 1.02 6.04
C PRO A 82 -2.70 -0.03 5.02
N ASP A 83 -3.76 -0.74 5.39
CA ASP A 83 -4.40 -1.86 4.71
C ASP A 83 -5.78 -1.54 4.08
N ALA A 84 -6.29 -0.31 4.21
CA ALA A 84 -7.60 0.06 3.66
C ALA A 84 -7.58 0.36 2.15
N PHE A 85 -8.68 0.02 1.47
CA PHE A 85 -8.90 0.25 0.03
C PHE A 85 -8.53 1.67 -0.42
N VAL A 86 -8.75 2.67 0.44
CA VAL A 86 -8.62 4.09 0.10
C VAL A 86 -7.32 4.71 0.62
N ALA A 87 -6.72 4.22 1.70
CA ALA A 87 -5.50 4.81 2.30
C ALA A 87 -4.32 4.83 1.32
N ASN A 88 -4.23 3.80 0.48
CA ASN A 88 -3.16 3.59 -0.49
C ASN A 88 -3.45 4.25 -1.85
N VAL A 89 -4.71 4.59 -2.10
CA VAL A 89 -5.18 5.37 -3.25
C VAL A 89 -5.01 6.89 -3.00
N SER A 90 -4.75 7.29 -1.74
CA SER A 90 -5.01 8.65 -1.24
C SER A 90 -3.85 9.51 -0.72
N ALA A 91 -2.60 9.21 -1.08
CA ALA A 91 -1.49 10.12 -0.78
C ALA A 91 -1.66 11.55 -1.39
N TRP A 92 -2.57 11.72 -2.37
CA TRP A 92 -2.92 12.99 -3.04
C TRP A 92 -3.96 13.87 -2.33
N TYR A 93 -4.51 13.41 -1.20
CA TYR A 93 -5.62 14.08 -0.51
C TYR A 93 -5.12 15.01 0.60
N ALA A 94 -3.83 15.38 0.56
CA ALA A 94 -3.35 16.53 1.31
C ALA A 94 -4.14 17.77 0.86
N PRO A 95 -4.69 18.58 1.78
CA PRO A 95 -5.43 19.77 1.41
C PRO A 95 -4.55 20.67 0.55
N ARG A 96 -4.99 20.91 -0.69
CA ARG A 96 -4.33 21.87 -1.59
C ARG A 96 -4.55 23.27 -1.04
N THR A 97 -3.58 24.15 -1.28
CA THR A 97 -3.83 25.57 -1.04
C THR A 97 -4.99 26.04 -1.95
N PRO A 98 -5.78 27.03 -1.52
CA PRO A 98 -6.86 27.57 -2.34
C PRO A 98 -6.40 27.95 -3.76
N GLU A 99 -5.18 28.49 -3.88
CA GLU A 99 -4.58 28.90 -5.15
C GLU A 99 -4.31 27.68 -6.05
N ALA A 100 -3.71 26.62 -5.51
CA ALA A 100 -3.42 25.40 -6.26
C ALA A 100 -4.71 24.66 -6.67
N GLN A 101 -5.74 24.70 -5.82
CA GLN A 101 -7.06 24.18 -6.17
C GLN A 101 -7.69 24.99 -7.29
N GLN A 102 -7.69 26.33 -7.20
CA GLN A 102 -8.26 27.20 -8.22
C GLN A 102 -7.53 27.04 -9.57
N GLN A 103 -6.20 26.98 -9.55
CA GLN A 103 -5.41 26.73 -10.75
C GLN A 103 -5.81 25.40 -11.43
N LEU A 104 -6.02 24.33 -10.68
CA LEU A 104 -6.48 23.05 -11.23
C LEU A 104 -7.87 23.15 -11.86
N LEU A 105 -8.80 23.87 -11.20
CA LEU A 105 -10.16 24.07 -11.70
C LEU A 105 -10.19 24.79 -13.05
N ASP A 106 -9.25 25.69 -13.28
CA ASP A 106 -9.20 26.56 -14.47
C ASP A 106 -8.32 26.00 -15.60
N THR A 107 -7.39 25.10 -15.30
CA THR A 107 -6.42 24.57 -16.29
C THR A 107 -7.09 23.57 -17.24
N PRO A 108 -7.04 23.77 -18.58
CA PRO A 108 -7.50 22.78 -19.55
C PRO A 108 -6.54 21.60 -19.68
N SER A 109 -7.03 20.45 -20.14
CA SER A 109 -6.20 19.28 -20.39
C SER A 109 -5.14 19.54 -21.45
N TYR A 110 -3.89 19.20 -21.15
CA TYR A 110 -2.80 19.15 -22.13
C TYR A 110 -3.14 18.26 -23.35
N TYR A 111 -4.04 17.28 -23.16
CA TYR A 111 -4.43 16.31 -24.17
C TYR A 111 -5.76 16.65 -24.86
N GLN A 112 -6.24 17.90 -24.76
CA GLN A 112 -7.50 18.34 -25.37
C GLN A 112 -7.64 17.94 -26.84
N LYS A 113 -6.59 18.14 -27.65
CA LYS A 113 -6.58 17.74 -29.08
C LYS A 113 -6.85 16.25 -29.30
N TRP A 114 -6.44 15.39 -28.37
CA TRP A 114 -6.61 13.94 -28.45
C TRP A 114 -8.01 13.52 -28.01
N ILE A 115 -8.58 14.20 -27.01
CA ILE A 115 -9.98 14.06 -26.61
C ILE A 115 -10.89 14.37 -27.80
N GLU A 116 -10.65 15.50 -28.48
CA GLU A 116 -11.41 15.91 -29.67
C GLU A 116 -11.27 14.92 -30.82
N LYS A 117 -10.06 14.40 -31.03
CA LYS A 117 -9.80 13.38 -32.05
C LYS A 117 -10.51 12.07 -31.75
N ASP A 118 -10.54 11.63 -30.50
CA ASP A 118 -11.22 10.38 -30.12
C ASP A 118 -12.73 10.51 -30.23
N LEU A 119 -13.28 11.69 -29.95
CA LEU A 119 -14.72 11.96 -30.04
C LEU A 119 -15.19 12.39 -31.43
N GLU A 120 -14.27 12.61 -32.38
CA GLU A 120 -14.57 13.00 -33.76
C GLU A 120 -15.64 12.13 -34.45
N PRO A 121 -15.64 10.79 -34.31
CA PRO A 121 -16.66 9.94 -34.93
C PRO A 121 -18.10 10.27 -34.51
N TRP A 122 -18.29 10.94 -33.37
CA TRP A 122 -19.58 11.35 -32.85
C TRP A 122 -19.85 12.85 -32.96
N LYS A 123 -19.18 13.59 -33.85
CA LYS A 123 -19.52 15.00 -34.17
C LYS A 123 -20.99 15.17 -34.56
N GLY A 124 -21.61 14.16 -35.17
CA GLY A 124 -23.04 14.11 -35.50
C GLY A 124 -23.96 13.88 -34.29
N GLY A 125 -23.39 13.64 -33.11
CA GLY A 125 -24.05 13.44 -31.83
C GLY A 125 -24.12 11.98 -31.36
N ILE A 126 -24.23 11.83 -30.04
CA ILE A 126 -24.42 10.56 -29.33
C ILE A 126 -25.90 10.45 -28.94
N THR A 127 -26.60 9.50 -29.57
CA THR A 127 -28.00 9.21 -29.27
C THR A 127 -28.12 8.21 -28.12
N ARG A 128 -29.31 8.14 -27.52
CA ARG A 128 -29.60 7.14 -26.46
C ARG A 128 -29.42 5.72 -26.99
N ASP A 129 -29.87 5.46 -28.22
CA ASP A 129 -29.81 4.14 -28.85
C ASP A 129 -28.38 3.65 -29.04
N LEU A 130 -27.44 4.56 -29.32
CA LEU A 130 -26.00 4.24 -29.40
C LEU A 130 -25.46 3.80 -28.03
N VAL A 131 -25.79 4.51 -26.96
CA VAL A 131 -25.37 4.16 -25.59
C VAL A 131 -26.01 2.85 -25.13
N GLU A 132 -27.28 2.63 -25.45
CA GLU A 132 -27.99 1.39 -25.14
C GLU A 132 -27.42 0.19 -25.89
N SER A 133 -27.05 0.39 -27.16
CA SER A 133 -26.41 -0.63 -28.00
C SER A 133 -24.98 -0.92 -27.56
N ALA A 134 -24.22 0.11 -27.17
CA ALA A 134 -22.89 -0.02 -26.58
C ALA A 134 -22.91 -0.88 -25.31
N ALA A 135 -23.95 -0.75 -24.48
CA ALA A 135 -24.11 -1.58 -23.29
C ALA A 135 -24.38 -3.06 -23.62
N GLN A 136 -24.82 -3.42 -24.83
CA GLN A 136 -25.01 -4.83 -25.21
C GLN A 136 -23.70 -5.54 -25.62
N LEU A 137 -22.57 -4.84 -25.66
CA LEU A 137 -21.28 -5.41 -26.10
C LEU A 137 -20.58 -6.27 -25.04
N TYR A 138 -21.24 -6.60 -23.93
CA TYR A 138 -20.64 -7.36 -22.84
C TYR A 138 -20.17 -8.77 -23.25
N ASP A 139 -20.79 -9.39 -24.26
CA ASP A 139 -20.38 -10.68 -24.83
C ASP A 139 -19.26 -10.54 -25.89
N VAL A 140 -18.96 -9.31 -26.31
CA VAL A 140 -17.97 -9.02 -27.37
C VAL A 140 -16.69 -8.45 -26.79
N CYS A 141 -16.78 -7.57 -25.81
CA CYS A 141 -15.62 -7.08 -25.07
C CYS A 141 -15.18 -8.14 -24.04
N ASP A 142 -13.94 -8.64 -24.11
CA ASP A 142 -13.41 -9.67 -23.18
C ASP A 142 -13.07 -9.13 -21.77
N GLY A 143 -13.93 -8.31 -21.18
CA GLY A 143 -13.76 -7.76 -19.83
C GLY A 143 -15.02 -7.16 -19.25
N ASP A 144 -14.97 -6.82 -17.96
CA ASP A 144 -16.15 -6.28 -17.27
C ASP A 144 -16.56 -4.94 -17.83
N MET A 145 -17.88 -4.76 -17.98
CA MET A 145 -18.48 -3.56 -18.57
C MET A 145 -19.50 -2.95 -17.62
N ILE A 146 -19.41 -1.63 -17.45
CA ILE A 146 -20.37 -0.82 -16.71
C ILE A 146 -20.99 0.24 -17.62
N ARG A 147 -22.29 0.47 -17.46
CA ARG A 147 -22.94 1.69 -17.92
C ARG A 147 -23.05 2.62 -16.73
N PHE A 148 -22.48 3.81 -16.82
CA PHE A 148 -22.55 4.80 -15.76
C PHE A 148 -23.28 6.06 -16.23
N GLN A 149 -23.99 6.67 -15.29
CA GLN A 149 -24.65 7.94 -15.46
C GLN A 149 -24.17 8.92 -14.41
N ILE A 150 -23.85 10.14 -14.82
CA ILE A 150 -23.67 11.28 -13.91
C ILE A 150 -24.97 12.06 -13.97
N LEU A 151 -25.61 12.24 -12.82
CA LEU A 151 -26.90 12.92 -12.71
C LEU A 151 -26.81 13.90 -11.55
N ASN A 152 -26.85 15.19 -11.85
CA ASN A 152 -26.74 16.28 -10.88
C ASN A 152 -25.51 16.11 -9.94
N GLY A 153 -24.37 15.72 -10.52
CA GLY A 153 -23.12 15.50 -9.78
C GLY A 153 -23.04 14.18 -9.00
N SER A 154 -24.05 13.31 -9.08
CA SER A 154 -24.03 11.98 -8.46
C SER A 154 -23.75 10.89 -9.50
N LEU A 155 -22.94 9.89 -9.12
CA LEU A 155 -22.62 8.73 -9.96
C LEU A 155 -23.67 7.62 -9.79
N TRP A 156 -24.18 7.09 -10.89
CA TRP A 156 -25.10 5.95 -10.94
C TRP A 156 -24.53 4.89 -11.87
N VAL A 157 -24.45 3.63 -11.45
CA VAL A 157 -23.80 2.58 -12.27
C VAL A 157 -24.66 1.32 -12.37
N HIS A 158 -24.80 0.83 -13.59
CA HIS A 158 -25.34 -0.47 -13.94
C HIS A 158 -24.20 -1.37 -14.40
N HIS A 159 -23.98 -2.49 -13.70
CA HIS A 159 -23.02 -3.53 -14.10
C HIS A 159 -23.66 -4.34 -15.22
N VAL A 160 -23.10 -4.27 -16.42
CA VAL A 160 -23.72 -4.83 -17.62
C VAL A 160 -23.27 -6.28 -17.87
N THR A 161 -22.02 -6.62 -17.53
CA THR A 161 -21.57 -8.00 -17.43
C THR A 161 -22.08 -8.65 -16.14
N ASP A 162 -22.53 -9.90 -16.22
CA ASP A 162 -22.92 -10.68 -15.03
C ASP A 162 -21.65 -11.10 -14.25
N ARG A 163 -21.66 -10.90 -12.92
CA ARG A 163 -20.45 -11.00 -12.06
C ARG A 163 -19.78 -12.39 -12.04
N ALA A 164 -20.43 -13.40 -12.61
CA ALA A 164 -19.93 -14.78 -12.64
C ALA A 164 -18.69 -14.96 -13.54
N HIS A 165 -18.37 -13.99 -14.42
CA HIS A 165 -17.31 -14.12 -15.42
C HIS A 165 -16.18 -13.09 -15.30
N GLY A 166 -16.10 -12.33 -14.20
CA GLY A 166 -15.08 -11.30 -13.98
C GLY A 166 -13.66 -11.87 -14.12
N PHE A 167 -13.02 -11.58 -15.26
CA PHE A 167 -11.63 -11.94 -15.53
C PHE A 167 -10.71 -11.08 -14.67
N TYR A 168 -10.42 -11.54 -13.45
CA TYR A 168 -9.15 -11.44 -12.71
C TYR A 168 -9.43 -11.87 -11.25
N PRO A 169 -9.38 -13.18 -10.91
CA PRO A 169 -9.10 -13.55 -9.54
C PRO A 169 -7.64 -13.16 -9.30
N ALA A 170 -7.39 -12.04 -8.62
CA ALA A 170 -6.03 -11.74 -8.25
C ALA A 170 -5.53 -12.86 -7.33
N ILE A 171 -4.40 -13.46 -7.70
CA ILE A 171 -3.59 -14.42 -6.93
C ILE A 171 -3.06 -13.79 -5.61
N LEU A 172 -3.57 -12.62 -5.23
CA LEU A 172 -3.18 -11.79 -4.10
C LEU A 172 -3.79 -12.25 -2.77
N GLY A 173 -4.55 -13.35 -2.76
CA GLY A 173 -5.20 -13.89 -1.57
C GLY A 173 -6.45 -13.11 -1.13
N PRO A 174 -7.15 -13.58 -0.08
CA PRO A 174 -8.20 -12.80 0.55
C PRO A 174 -7.63 -11.47 1.12
N ASN A 175 -8.44 -10.41 1.11
CA ASN A 175 -8.16 -9.02 1.56
C ASN A 175 -7.51 -8.06 0.58
N ASN A 176 -7.40 -8.41 -0.70
CA ASN A 176 -7.00 -7.45 -1.72
C ASN A 176 -8.20 -7.05 -2.60
N ALA A 177 -8.52 -5.75 -2.66
CA ALA A 177 -9.58 -5.25 -3.54
C ALA A 177 -9.33 -5.55 -5.02
N ALA A 178 -8.08 -5.73 -5.44
CA ALA A 178 -7.76 -6.20 -6.80
C ALA A 178 -8.21 -7.65 -7.04
N ALA A 179 -8.49 -8.44 -6.00
CA ALA A 179 -9.16 -9.74 -6.13
C ALA A 179 -10.64 -9.59 -6.54
N LYS A 180 -11.18 -8.36 -6.55
CA LYS A 180 -12.53 -8.01 -7.00
C LYS A 180 -12.53 -7.34 -8.39
N GLY A 181 -11.40 -7.40 -9.12
CA GLY A 181 -11.28 -6.91 -10.50
C GLY A 181 -10.96 -5.42 -10.63
N ARG A 182 -11.17 -4.88 -11.84
CA ARG A 182 -10.76 -3.50 -12.22
C ARG A 182 -11.87 -2.46 -12.04
N ILE A 183 -13.13 -2.91 -11.93
CA ILE A 183 -14.29 -2.04 -11.75
C ILE A 183 -14.18 -1.10 -10.54
N PRO A 184 -13.71 -1.53 -9.35
CA PRO A 184 -13.58 -0.62 -8.20
C PRO A 184 -12.74 0.62 -8.52
N TYR A 185 -11.64 0.44 -9.23
CA TYR A 185 -10.75 1.55 -9.60
C TYR A 185 -11.34 2.46 -10.68
N ALA A 186 -12.09 1.90 -11.65
CA ALA A 186 -12.83 2.71 -12.63
C ALA A 186 -13.89 3.59 -11.95
N LEU A 187 -14.55 3.08 -10.92
CA LEU A 187 -15.50 3.87 -10.12
C LEU A 187 -14.81 4.95 -9.30
N VAL A 188 -13.66 4.64 -8.68
CA VAL A 188 -12.86 5.64 -7.96
C VAL A 188 -12.41 6.76 -8.89
N MET A 189 -11.95 6.46 -10.10
CA MET A 189 -11.59 7.47 -11.11
C MET A 189 -12.72 8.48 -11.32
N ILE A 190 -13.95 8.00 -11.57
CA ILE A 190 -15.10 8.89 -11.83
C ILE A 190 -15.47 9.69 -10.58
N LEU A 191 -15.49 9.05 -9.41
CA LEU A 191 -15.79 9.72 -8.14
C LEU A 191 -14.77 10.80 -7.78
N ASP A 192 -13.49 10.55 -8.05
CA ASP A 192 -12.42 11.51 -7.73
C ASP A 192 -12.47 12.74 -8.65
N VAL A 193 -12.90 12.57 -9.91
CA VAL A 193 -13.17 13.67 -10.84
C VAL A 193 -14.37 14.50 -10.37
N LEU A 194 -15.49 13.86 -10.01
CA LEU A 194 -16.67 14.55 -9.49
C LEU A 194 -16.37 15.35 -8.22
N ARG A 195 -15.50 14.81 -7.35
CA ARG A 195 -15.02 15.45 -6.13
C ARG A 195 -14.08 16.62 -6.38
N THR A 196 -13.20 16.48 -7.36
CA THR A 196 -12.16 17.47 -7.65
C THR A 196 -12.72 18.67 -8.39
N PHE A 197 -13.77 18.45 -9.21
CA PHE A 197 -14.39 19.46 -10.04
C PHE A 197 -15.89 19.63 -9.74
N PRO A 198 -16.24 20.17 -8.56
CA PRO A 198 -17.63 20.45 -8.19
C PRO A 198 -18.37 21.25 -9.25
N GLY A 199 -19.53 20.74 -9.67
CA GLY A 199 -20.42 21.46 -10.60
C GLY A 199 -19.85 21.71 -11.99
N GLN A 200 -18.69 21.15 -12.31
CA GLN A 200 -18.02 21.31 -13.60
C GLN A 200 -18.34 20.16 -14.57
N ILE A 201 -18.83 19.03 -14.08
CA ILE A 201 -19.17 17.84 -14.89
C ILE A 201 -20.67 17.85 -15.19
N PRO A 202 -21.09 17.90 -16.48
CA PRO A 202 -22.49 17.81 -16.87
C PRO A 202 -23.09 16.41 -16.63
N ASP A 203 -24.40 16.28 -16.87
CA ASP A 203 -25.04 14.96 -16.88
C ASP A 203 -24.48 14.11 -18.05
N VAL A 204 -24.07 12.88 -17.75
CA VAL A 204 -23.44 11.93 -18.69
C VAL A 204 -24.16 10.59 -18.64
N ASP A 205 -24.26 9.88 -19.76
CA ASP A 205 -24.67 8.48 -19.89
C ASP A 205 -23.69 7.77 -20.84
N ALA A 206 -22.84 6.92 -20.28
CA ALA A 206 -21.71 6.33 -20.99
C ALA A 206 -21.46 4.89 -20.59
N VAL A 207 -20.71 4.18 -21.43
CA VAL A 207 -20.31 2.78 -21.21
C VAL A 207 -18.79 2.71 -21.11
N LEU A 208 -18.30 1.99 -20.10
CA LEU A 208 -16.88 1.75 -19.86
C LEU A 208 -16.63 0.25 -19.72
N HIS A 209 -15.63 -0.27 -20.44
CA HIS A 209 -15.13 -1.63 -20.26
C HIS A 209 -13.72 -1.63 -19.64
N THR A 210 -13.38 -2.72 -18.98
CA THR A 210 -12.09 -2.89 -18.28
C THR A 210 -11.20 -3.97 -18.91
N ALA A 211 -11.54 -4.40 -20.13
CA ALA A 211 -10.85 -5.48 -20.84
C ALA A 211 -9.38 -5.15 -21.13
N ASP A 212 -8.60 -6.22 -21.25
CA ASP A 212 -7.21 -6.16 -21.70
C ASP A 212 -7.08 -5.80 -23.19
N PHE A 213 -8.13 -5.97 -24.00
CA PHE A 213 -8.13 -5.72 -25.45
C PHE A 213 -8.98 -4.51 -25.77
N THR A 214 -8.69 -3.82 -26.87
CA THR A 214 -9.59 -2.80 -27.45
C THR A 214 -10.91 -3.46 -27.84
N CYS A 215 -12.04 -2.84 -27.53
CA CYS A 215 -13.34 -3.44 -27.80
C CYS A 215 -13.92 -3.07 -29.16
N ILE A 216 -13.79 -1.82 -29.61
CA ILE A 216 -14.47 -1.34 -30.82
C ILE A 216 -13.52 -1.36 -32.02
N PRO A 217 -13.57 -2.36 -32.92
CA PRO A 217 -12.70 -2.42 -34.07
C PRO A 217 -13.14 -1.39 -35.11
N ARG A 218 -12.18 -0.72 -35.73
CA ARG A 218 -12.45 0.26 -36.79
C ARG A 218 -13.16 -0.34 -38.00
N SER A 219 -12.96 -1.64 -38.27
CA SER A 219 -13.60 -2.37 -39.36
C SER A 219 -15.13 -2.47 -39.25
N TRP A 220 -15.71 -2.22 -38.07
CA TRP A 220 -17.17 -2.21 -37.91
C TRP A 220 -17.82 -0.96 -38.54
N GLU A 221 -17.11 0.16 -38.59
CA GLU A 221 -17.56 1.37 -39.30
C GLU A 221 -17.65 1.10 -40.80
N ASP A 222 -16.61 0.48 -41.36
CA ASP A 222 -16.47 0.16 -42.79
C ASP A 222 -17.57 -0.80 -43.29
N ALA A 223 -18.15 -1.60 -42.38
CA ALA A 223 -19.18 -2.59 -42.69
C ALA A 223 -20.62 -2.06 -42.54
N GLY A 224 -20.85 -0.95 -41.83
CA GLY A 224 -22.19 -0.57 -41.33
C GLY A 224 -22.65 0.87 -41.57
N GLY A 225 -21.79 1.79 -42.02
CA GLY A 225 -22.18 3.15 -42.44
C GLY A 225 -22.73 4.09 -41.34
N GLY A 226 -22.84 3.64 -40.09
CA GLY A 226 -23.25 4.43 -38.93
C GLY A 226 -22.06 4.83 -38.04
N ALA A 227 -22.30 5.76 -37.10
CA ALA A 227 -21.30 6.12 -36.10
C ALA A 227 -20.93 4.88 -35.24
N PRO A 228 -19.66 4.73 -34.84
CA PRO A 228 -19.23 3.63 -33.96
C PRO A 228 -19.97 3.68 -32.61
N LEU A 229 -19.95 2.56 -31.86
CA LEU A 229 -20.54 2.52 -30.52
C LEU A 229 -19.64 3.24 -29.51
N PRO A 230 -20.16 4.20 -28.71
CA PRO A 230 -19.37 5.03 -27.81
C PRO A 230 -18.99 4.27 -26.53
N VAL A 231 -17.88 3.54 -26.59
CA VAL A 231 -17.36 2.73 -25.49
C VAL A 231 -16.02 3.26 -25.01
N MET A 232 -15.89 3.45 -23.69
CA MET A 232 -14.67 3.90 -23.04
C MET A 232 -13.80 2.72 -22.58
N GLY A 233 -12.48 2.81 -22.75
CA GLY A 233 -11.52 1.77 -22.38
C GLY A 233 -10.14 2.30 -21.99
N PHE A 234 -9.29 1.44 -21.42
CA PHE A 234 -7.95 1.84 -20.93
C PHE A 234 -6.90 2.05 -22.03
N GLN A 235 -7.15 1.53 -23.22
CA GLN A 235 -6.22 1.61 -24.35
C GLN A 235 -6.97 1.73 -25.66
N GLY A 236 -6.27 2.22 -26.68
CA GLY A 236 -6.73 2.16 -28.05
C GLY A 236 -5.59 1.88 -29.01
N SER A 237 -5.93 1.79 -30.28
CA SER A 237 -4.97 1.65 -31.37
C SER A 237 -5.48 2.31 -32.64
N GLU A 238 -4.63 2.44 -33.64
CA GLU A 238 -5.06 2.90 -34.99
C GLU A 238 -6.17 2.02 -35.60
N ALA A 239 -6.31 0.78 -35.11
CA ALA A 239 -7.29 -0.21 -35.54
C ALA A 239 -8.57 -0.22 -34.67
N SER A 240 -8.69 0.65 -33.67
CA SER A 240 -9.85 0.70 -32.79
C SER A 240 -10.44 2.11 -32.60
N ARG A 241 -11.65 2.17 -32.04
CA ARG A 241 -12.45 3.40 -31.82
C ARG A 241 -12.85 3.61 -30.37
N ASP A 242 -12.24 2.87 -29.46
CA ASP A 242 -12.45 3.05 -28.02
C ASP A 242 -12.10 4.48 -27.60
N ILE A 243 -12.92 5.05 -26.72
CA ILE A 243 -12.71 6.36 -26.11
C ILE A 243 -11.79 6.17 -24.90
N ILE A 244 -10.61 6.79 -24.91
CA ILE A 244 -9.56 6.41 -23.96
C ILE A 244 -9.75 7.09 -22.61
N VAL A 245 -9.68 6.30 -21.53
CA VAL A 245 -9.64 6.77 -20.14
C VAL A 245 -8.37 6.29 -19.44
N PRO A 246 -7.92 6.95 -18.35
CA PRO A 246 -6.82 6.47 -17.53
C PRO A 246 -7.03 5.05 -17.02
N ASP A 247 -5.93 4.28 -17.03
CA ASP A 247 -5.94 2.89 -16.59
C ASP A 247 -6.08 2.77 -15.06
N TYR A 248 -6.52 1.59 -14.60
CA TYR A 248 -6.81 1.38 -13.18
C TYR A 248 -5.59 1.56 -12.25
N THR A 249 -4.35 1.45 -12.75
CA THR A 249 -3.12 1.58 -11.95
C THR A 249 -2.80 3.03 -11.56
N PHE A 250 -3.52 4.02 -12.10
CA PHE A 250 -3.45 5.40 -11.60
C PHE A 250 -3.97 5.53 -10.17
N TRP A 251 -5.03 4.80 -9.82
CA TRP A 251 -5.55 4.72 -8.44
C TRP A 251 -5.14 3.42 -7.75
N GLY A 252 -5.06 2.31 -8.49
CA GLY A 252 -4.68 0.99 -8.00
C GLY A 252 -3.18 0.74 -7.99
N HIS A 253 -2.78 -0.51 -8.16
CA HIS A 253 -1.38 -0.92 -8.09
C HIS A 253 -0.92 -1.60 -9.38
N GLU A 254 0.38 -1.56 -9.63
CA GLU A 254 1.01 -2.45 -10.60
C GLU A 254 1.09 -3.86 -10.00
N TYR A 255 0.68 -4.87 -10.75
CA TYR A 255 0.49 -6.26 -10.29
C TYR A 255 1.69 -6.85 -9.49
N GLN A 256 1.70 -6.94 -8.15
CA GLN A 256 2.82 -7.43 -7.29
C GLN A 256 4.26 -6.91 -7.59
N TYR A 257 4.48 -6.13 -8.64
CA TYR A 257 5.79 -5.91 -9.23
C TYR A 257 6.48 -4.68 -8.68
N LEU A 258 5.71 -3.76 -8.10
CA LEU A 258 6.21 -2.56 -7.45
C LEU A 258 5.76 -2.57 -5.99
N GLN A 259 6.73 -2.58 -5.09
CA GLN A 259 6.49 -2.60 -3.66
C GLN A 259 6.93 -1.30 -2.99
N ASP A 260 6.23 -0.93 -1.94
CA ASP A 260 6.64 0.15 -1.04
C ASP A 260 7.82 -0.30 -0.12
N PRO A 261 8.42 0.60 0.66
CA PRO A 261 9.53 0.26 1.56
C PRO A 261 9.22 -0.77 2.64
N TRP A 262 7.94 -1.13 2.85
CA TRP A 262 7.47 -2.11 3.83
C TRP A 262 7.14 -3.46 3.20
N GLY A 263 7.27 -3.59 1.88
CA GLY A 263 7.04 -4.84 1.13
C GLY A 263 5.60 -5.04 0.64
N HIS A 264 4.73 -4.04 0.78
CA HIS A 264 3.36 -4.09 0.27
C HIS A 264 3.28 -3.59 -1.18
N PRO A 265 2.29 -4.01 -1.99
CA PRO A 265 2.08 -3.44 -3.33
C PRO A 265 1.96 -1.90 -3.26
N ALA A 266 2.70 -1.18 -4.11
CA ALA A 266 2.61 0.27 -4.18
C ALA A 266 1.36 0.68 -4.97
N HIS A 267 0.41 1.32 -4.28
CA HIS A 267 -0.82 1.85 -4.87
C HIS A 267 -0.69 3.32 -5.25
N GLY A 268 -1.53 3.74 -6.21
CA GLY A 268 -1.60 5.11 -6.71
C GLY A 268 -0.37 5.49 -7.54
N TRP A 269 -0.58 6.00 -8.75
CA TRP A 269 0.53 6.34 -9.64
C TRP A 269 1.53 7.30 -8.99
N ALA A 270 1.06 8.24 -8.17
CA ALA A 270 1.90 9.16 -7.43
C ALA A 270 2.89 8.52 -6.47
N GLY A 271 2.42 7.54 -5.69
CA GLY A 271 3.25 6.81 -4.74
C GLY A 271 4.28 5.99 -5.49
N GLN A 272 3.84 5.30 -6.54
CA GLN A 272 4.70 4.55 -7.44
C GLN A 272 5.79 5.44 -8.08
N ALA A 273 5.42 6.59 -8.63
CA ALA A 273 6.31 7.58 -9.22
C ALA A 273 7.31 8.13 -8.20
N ALA A 274 6.87 8.44 -6.98
CA ALA A 274 7.72 8.95 -5.91
C ALA A 274 8.75 7.90 -5.45
N ILE A 275 8.35 6.63 -5.31
CA ILE A 275 9.25 5.52 -4.95
C ILE A 275 10.36 5.40 -6.00
N LEU A 276 9.98 5.32 -7.27
CA LEU A 276 10.92 5.16 -8.38
C LEU A 276 11.84 6.38 -8.53
N SER A 277 11.28 7.59 -8.46
CA SER A 277 12.06 8.83 -8.56
C SER A 277 13.07 8.95 -7.43
N ARG A 278 12.67 8.71 -6.18
CA ARG A 278 13.58 8.77 -5.02
C ARG A 278 14.68 7.74 -5.08
N LYS A 279 14.35 6.51 -5.49
CA LYS A 279 15.32 5.42 -5.56
C LYS A 279 16.48 5.71 -6.52
N TYR A 280 16.19 6.38 -7.64
CA TYR A 280 17.18 6.68 -8.67
C TYR A 280 17.60 8.15 -8.74
N ALA A 281 17.18 8.98 -7.77
CA ALA A 281 17.51 10.41 -7.71
C ALA A 281 19.03 10.65 -7.68
N ASN A 282 19.77 9.76 -6.98
CA ASN A 282 21.21 9.84 -6.82
C ASN A 282 21.98 8.78 -7.61
N VAL A 283 21.37 8.14 -8.61
CA VAL A 283 22.02 7.12 -9.45
C VAL A 283 22.29 7.70 -10.83
N SER A 284 23.55 7.88 -11.18
CA SER A 284 23.93 8.40 -12.51
C SER A 284 23.48 7.43 -13.60
N LEU A 285 22.93 7.97 -14.70
CA LEU A 285 22.58 7.17 -15.88
C LEU A 285 23.81 6.50 -16.50
N GLY A 286 24.99 7.10 -16.34
CA GLY A 286 26.27 6.53 -16.77
C GLY A 286 26.67 5.28 -16.00
N ASP A 287 26.31 5.21 -14.71
CA ASP A 287 26.69 4.12 -13.80
C ASP A 287 25.76 2.88 -13.93
N ARG A 288 24.60 3.03 -14.58
CA ARG A 288 23.62 1.94 -14.80
C ARG A 288 24.15 0.88 -15.77
N VAL A 289 23.61 -0.34 -15.66
CA VAL A 289 23.96 -1.49 -16.51
C VAL A 289 23.71 -1.15 -17.98
N PRO A 290 24.73 -1.21 -18.87
CA PRO A 290 24.65 -0.77 -20.26
C PRO A 290 23.99 -1.80 -21.19
N GLN A 291 22.89 -2.42 -20.75
CA GLN A 291 22.12 -3.43 -21.49
C GLN A 291 20.68 -2.96 -21.75
N ALA A 292 20.11 -3.39 -22.88
CA ALA A 292 18.67 -3.32 -23.15
C ALA A 292 17.93 -4.39 -22.36
N MET A 293 17.28 -3.95 -21.28
CA MET A 293 16.57 -4.82 -20.36
C MET A 293 15.10 -4.98 -20.74
N TRP A 294 14.70 -6.22 -20.99
CA TRP A 294 13.29 -6.57 -21.05
C TRP A 294 12.91 -7.61 -19.99
N ARG A 295 11.77 -7.35 -19.34
CA ARG A 295 11.10 -8.30 -18.45
C ARG A 295 9.61 -8.36 -18.75
N GLY A 296 9.05 -9.57 -18.78
CA GLY A 296 7.62 -9.75 -18.95
C GLY A 296 7.23 -11.20 -19.23
N ARG A 297 5.93 -11.42 -19.34
CA ARG A 297 5.34 -12.69 -19.73
C ARG A 297 5.50 -12.90 -21.23
N ILE A 298 5.82 -14.12 -21.65
CA ILE A 298 6.00 -14.51 -23.06
C ILE A 298 4.98 -15.54 -23.56
N LYS A 299 4.10 -16.02 -22.67
CA LYS A 299 3.14 -17.08 -22.97
C LYS A 299 1.78 -16.74 -22.37
N ASP A 300 0.75 -16.92 -23.19
CA ASP A 300 -0.66 -16.87 -22.81
C ASP A 300 -1.33 -18.12 -23.38
N GLN A 301 -2.00 -18.91 -22.53
CA GLN A 301 -2.67 -20.14 -22.97
C GLN A 301 -4.00 -19.85 -23.65
N ARG A 302 -4.68 -18.76 -23.28
CA ARG A 302 -5.99 -18.37 -23.82
C ARG A 302 -5.84 -17.61 -25.12
N TYR A 303 -4.82 -16.74 -25.20
CA TYR A 303 -4.54 -15.90 -26.36
C TYR A 303 -3.11 -16.11 -26.89
N PRO A 304 -2.83 -17.21 -27.62
CA PRO A 304 -1.47 -17.53 -28.06
C PRO A 304 -0.78 -16.41 -28.85
N GLN A 305 -1.54 -15.62 -29.62
CA GLN A 305 -1.00 -14.54 -30.45
C GLN A 305 -0.63 -13.28 -29.66
N ARG A 306 -1.23 -13.07 -28.48
CA ARG A 306 -1.07 -11.85 -27.66
C ARG A 306 0.38 -11.42 -27.47
N ASP A 307 1.26 -12.38 -27.18
CA ASP A 307 2.67 -12.15 -26.83
C ASP A 307 3.66 -12.49 -27.97
N ALA A 308 3.22 -12.53 -29.24
CA ALA A 308 4.07 -12.90 -30.38
C ALA A 308 5.35 -12.05 -30.50
N LEU A 309 5.19 -10.73 -30.39
CA LEU A 309 6.31 -9.79 -30.47
C LEU A 309 7.34 -9.97 -29.34
N ARG A 310 6.85 -10.23 -28.13
CA ARG A 310 7.68 -10.47 -26.94
C ARG A 310 8.50 -11.76 -27.08
N ARG A 311 7.89 -12.84 -27.59
CA ARG A 311 8.61 -14.09 -27.85
C ARG A 311 9.72 -13.90 -28.87
N LYS A 312 9.44 -13.13 -29.92
CA LYS A 312 10.43 -12.81 -30.95
C LYS A 312 11.62 -12.05 -30.38
N PHE A 313 11.38 -10.98 -29.62
CA PHE A 313 12.45 -10.22 -28.97
C PHE A 313 13.28 -11.08 -28.00
N VAL A 314 12.64 -11.92 -27.20
CA VAL A 314 13.34 -12.82 -26.27
C VAL A 314 14.20 -13.86 -27.01
N GLY A 315 13.78 -14.26 -28.22
CA GLY A 315 14.56 -15.14 -29.09
C GLY A 315 15.86 -14.52 -29.60
N CYS A 316 15.98 -13.18 -29.65
CA CYS A 316 17.16 -12.51 -30.19
C CYS A 316 18.47 -12.91 -29.49
N VAL A 317 18.44 -13.14 -28.17
CA VAL A 317 19.65 -13.55 -27.42
C VAL A 317 20.12 -14.93 -27.87
N GLU A 318 19.21 -15.90 -27.93
CA GLU A 318 19.52 -17.27 -28.38
C GLU A 318 19.91 -17.30 -29.87
N GLU A 319 19.33 -16.42 -30.69
CA GLU A 319 19.69 -16.25 -32.10
C GLU A 319 21.13 -15.76 -32.26
N PHE A 320 21.52 -14.69 -31.55
CA PHE A 320 22.89 -14.19 -31.56
C PHE A 320 23.90 -15.22 -31.03
N GLU A 321 23.58 -15.93 -29.95
CA GLU A 321 24.43 -16.99 -29.41
C GLU A 321 24.66 -18.11 -30.44
N LYS A 322 23.61 -18.53 -31.16
CA LYS A 322 23.73 -19.55 -32.23
C LYS A 322 24.55 -19.07 -33.42
N GLU A 323 24.52 -17.78 -33.72
CA GLU A 323 25.33 -17.14 -34.76
C GLU A 323 26.78 -16.87 -34.32
N GLY A 324 27.14 -17.13 -33.06
CA GLY A 324 28.45 -16.81 -32.49
C GLY A 324 28.65 -15.31 -32.20
N ARG A 325 27.58 -14.53 -32.13
CA ARG A 325 27.58 -13.09 -31.84
C ARG A 325 27.41 -12.83 -30.34
N ASP A 326 28.26 -13.44 -29.52
CA ASP A 326 28.24 -13.33 -28.05
C ASP A 326 28.21 -11.86 -27.56
N ALA A 327 28.90 -10.95 -28.27
CA ALA A 327 28.93 -9.54 -27.94
C ALA A 327 27.57 -8.85 -28.12
N ASP A 328 26.79 -9.26 -29.11
CA ASP A 328 25.45 -8.71 -29.38
C ASP A 328 24.42 -9.30 -28.43
N ALA A 329 24.54 -10.61 -28.15
CA ALA A 329 23.78 -11.27 -27.10
C ALA A 329 23.97 -10.55 -25.75
N ALA A 330 25.19 -10.14 -25.43
CA ALA A 330 25.49 -9.41 -24.19
C ALA A 330 24.80 -8.04 -24.10
N LEU A 331 24.41 -7.39 -25.20
CA LEU A 331 23.75 -6.07 -25.17
C LEU A 331 22.27 -6.16 -24.80
N ILE A 332 21.65 -7.34 -24.92
CA ILE A 332 20.24 -7.57 -24.61
C ILE A 332 20.17 -8.45 -23.37
N SER A 333 19.35 -8.05 -22.40
CA SER A 333 19.16 -8.83 -21.19
C SER A 333 17.69 -9.17 -20.99
N VAL A 334 17.40 -10.47 -21.05
CA VAL A 334 16.07 -11.07 -20.91
C VAL A 334 16.08 -11.98 -19.67
N LEU A 335 15.71 -11.42 -18.51
CA LEU A 335 16.01 -12.07 -17.23
C LEU A 335 15.03 -13.14 -16.77
N ARG A 336 15.60 -14.19 -16.16
CA ARG A 336 14.92 -15.19 -15.33
C ARG A 336 15.82 -15.50 -14.10
N PRO A 337 15.33 -15.36 -12.83
CA PRO A 337 14.03 -14.86 -12.40
C PRO A 337 13.85 -13.35 -12.66
N PRO A 338 12.60 -12.85 -12.72
CA PRO A 338 12.32 -11.49 -13.18
C PRO A 338 12.84 -10.43 -12.20
N VAL A 339 13.45 -9.38 -12.73
CA VAL A 339 13.78 -8.14 -12.02
C VAL A 339 12.47 -7.52 -11.49
N ALA A 340 12.47 -7.10 -10.22
CA ALA A 340 11.33 -6.35 -9.68
C ALA A 340 11.15 -5.06 -10.49
N LEU A 341 9.93 -4.54 -10.64
CA LEU A 341 9.74 -3.35 -11.47
C LEU A 341 10.53 -2.14 -10.91
N GLN A 342 10.64 -2.03 -9.58
CA GLN A 342 11.49 -1.03 -8.91
C GLN A 342 12.99 -1.14 -9.24
N ASP A 343 13.45 -2.27 -9.77
CA ASP A 343 14.85 -2.55 -10.10
C ASP A 343 15.11 -2.45 -11.62
N SER A 344 14.07 -2.23 -12.43
CA SER A 344 14.21 -2.15 -13.89
C SER A 344 15.14 -1.00 -14.34
N CYS A 345 15.31 0.01 -13.49
CA CYS A 345 16.12 1.18 -13.79
C CYS A 345 17.57 1.06 -13.30
N ASP A 346 17.96 -0.09 -12.74
CA ASP A 346 19.38 -0.45 -12.65
C ASP A 346 20.00 -0.57 -14.07
N TYR A 347 19.17 -0.67 -15.11
CA TYR A 347 19.58 -0.70 -16.51
C TYR A 347 19.47 0.67 -17.16
N ARG A 348 20.46 0.99 -17.99
CA ARG A 348 20.51 2.22 -18.77
C ARG A 348 19.38 2.29 -19.80
N TYR A 349 19.01 1.15 -20.37
CA TYR A 349 17.98 1.04 -21.41
C TYR A 349 16.84 0.12 -20.95
N ASN A 350 15.65 0.67 -20.85
CA ASN A 350 14.43 -0.04 -20.50
C ASN A 350 13.64 -0.36 -21.76
N VAL A 351 13.49 -1.64 -22.09
CA VAL A 351 12.77 -2.07 -23.29
C VAL A 351 11.26 -2.07 -23.02
N TYR A 352 10.49 -1.46 -23.90
CA TYR A 352 9.02 -1.54 -23.95
C TYR A 352 8.57 -2.28 -25.22
N LEU A 353 7.78 -3.32 -25.01
CA LEU A 353 7.21 -4.14 -26.08
C LEU A 353 5.72 -4.30 -25.83
N GLU A 354 4.95 -3.81 -26.79
CA GLU A 354 3.51 -3.95 -26.82
C GLU A 354 3.07 -5.41 -26.96
N THR A 355 1.80 -5.61 -26.66
CA THR A 355 1.06 -6.82 -26.97
C THR A 355 -0.24 -6.45 -27.65
N GLU A 356 -0.97 -7.43 -28.16
CA GLU A 356 -2.37 -7.21 -28.57
C GLU A 356 -3.29 -6.84 -27.40
N ALA A 357 -2.74 -6.71 -26.19
CA ALA A 357 -3.42 -6.35 -24.97
C ALA A 357 -2.68 -5.23 -24.23
N TRP A 358 -3.39 -4.61 -23.30
CA TRP A 358 -2.94 -3.51 -22.47
C TRP A 358 -1.69 -3.86 -21.62
N VAL A 359 -0.82 -2.86 -21.43
CA VAL A 359 0.45 -2.95 -20.70
C VAL A 359 0.65 -1.71 -19.84
N SER A 360 0.56 -1.86 -18.52
CA SER A 360 0.55 -0.76 -17.54
C SER A 360 1.88 -0.12 -17.19
N ASN A 361 3.00 -0.77 -17.51
CA ASN A 361 4.30 -0.46 -16.90
C ASN A 361 5.15 0.60 -17.63
N LEU A 362 4.59 1.23 -18.68
CA LEU A 362 5.29 2.21 -19.52
C LEU A 362 5.73 3.43 -18.70
N LYS A 363 4.80 4.03 -17.94
CA LYS A 363 5.07 5.21 -17.08
C LYS A 363 6.12 4.93 -16.01
N GLN A 364 6.12 3.73 -15.41
CA GLN A 364 7.10 3.29 -14.42
C GLN A 364 8.51 3.14 -15.01
N LYS A 365 8.62 2.69 -16.28
CA LYS A 365 9.92 2.59 -16.98
C LYS A 365 10.53 3.95 -17.29
N MET A 366 9.71 4.98 -17.49
CA MET A 366 10.16 6.32 -17.86
C MET A 366 10.50 7.20 -16.64
N VAL A 367 9.74 7.10 -15.54
CA VAL A 367 9.87 8.02 -14.39
C VAL A 367 11.22 7.97 -13.67
N CYS A 368 11.93 6.85 -13.77
CA CYS A 368 13.25 6.66 -13.14
C CYS A 368 14.44 7.11 -14.00
N GLY A 369 14.22 7.65 -15.20
CA GLY A 369 15.26 8.27 -16.02
C GLY A 369 16.17 7.30 -16.79
N SER A 370 15.74 6.07 -17.04
CA SER A 370 16.41 5.21 -18.04
C SER A 370 15.96 5.59 -19.46
N VAL A 371 16.78 5.34 -20.47
CA VAL A 371 16.38 5.49 -21.87
C VAL A 371 15.31 4.45 -22.17
N LEU A 372 14.10 4.89 -22.54
CA LEU A 372 13.07 3.98 -23.01
C LEU A 372 13.38 3.58 -24.46
N VAL A 373 13.47 2.28 -24.72
CA VAL A 373 13.70 1.72 -26.05
C VAL A 373 12.47 0.90 -26.46
N ALA A 374 11.87 1.25 -27.59
CA ALA A 374 10.79 0.51 -28.23
C ALA A 374 11.36 -0.18 -29.48
N PRO A 375 11.70 -1.49 -29.42
CA PRO A 375 12.26 -2.24 -30.55
C PRO A 375 11.37 -2.21 -31.80
N MET A 376 10.09 -1.93 -31.63
CA MET A 376 9.11 -1.75 -32.69
C MET A 376 8.29 -0.50 -32.41
N ARG A 377 7.77 0.12 -33.47
CA ARG A 377 6.81 1.23 -33.36
C ARG A 377 5.64 0.87 -32.46
N MET A 378 5.34 1.77 -31.53
CA MET A 378 4.18 1.68 -30.66
C MET A 378 2.90 1.94 -31.47
N ARG A 379 2.00 0.95 -31.51
CA ARG A 379 0.70 0.99 -32.20
C ARG A 379 -0.46 1.11 -31.23
N PHE A 380 -0.26 0.69 -29.98
CA PHE A 380 -1.22 0.85 -28.91
C PHE A 380 -0.88 2.11 -28.11
N TYR A 381 -1.91 2.75 -27.58
CA TYR A 381 -1.72 3.96 -26.80
C TYR A 381 -2.68 4.05 -25.62
N GLU A 382 -2.22 4.76 -24.61
CA GLU A 382 -2.99 5.24 -23.48
C GLU A 382 -3.28 6.74 -23.69
N TRP A 383 -4.12 7.33 -22.82
CA TRP A 383 -4.50 8.74 -22.91
C TRP A 383 -3.28 9.69 -22.97
N TRP A 384 -2.21 9.33 -22.26
CA TRP A 384 -0.99 10.13 -22.14
C TRP A 384 0.10 9.75 -23.14
N SER A 385 0.19 8.47 -23.53
CA SER A 385 1.33 7.98 -24.33
C SER A 385 1.34 8.53 -25.76
N ARG A 386 0.19 9.02 -26.26
CA ARG A 386 0.09 9.76 -27.53
C ARG A 386 0.79 11.12 -27.52
N GLY A 387 1.12 11.64 -26.33
CA GLY A 387 1.98 12.82 -26.19
C GLY A 387 3.47 12.50 -26.36
N LEU A 388 3.85 11.21 -26.39
CA LEU A 388 5.24 10.81 -26.62
C LEU A 388 5.64 11.01 -28.08
N VAL A 389 6.86 11.49 -28.27
CA VAL A 389 7.42 11.77 -29.59
C VAL A 389 8.66 10.88 -29.76
N PRO A 390 8.69 9.98 -30.77
CA PRO A 390 9.84 9.13 -31.03
C PRO A 390 11.07 9.98 -31.35
N GLY A 391 12.22 9.57 -30.84
CA GLY A 391 13.47 10.32 -30.93
C GLY A 391 13.54 11.53 -29.98
N GLN A 392 12.46 11.94 -29.33
CA GLN A 392 12.51 12.99 -28.30
C GLN A 392 12.34 12.43 -26.90
N HIS A 393 11.29 11.64 -26.65
CA HIS A 393 10.96 11.10 -25.32
C HIS A 393 11.38 9.62 -25.16
N TYR A 394 11.58 8.92 -26.26
CA TYR A 394 11.99 7.51 -26.30
C TYR A 394 12.67 7.18 -27.63
N VAL A 395 13.34 6.04 -27.72
CA VAL A 395 13.98 5.52 -28.93
C VAL A 395 13.06 4.50 -29.61
N GLU A 396 12.62 4.78 -30.83
CA GLU A 396 11.95 3.82 -31.70
C GLU A 396 12.98 3.17 -32.64
N VAL A 397 13.06 1.85 -32.66
CA VAL A 397 14.16 1.13 -33.34
C VAL A 397 13.86 0.82 -34.80
N THR A 398 12.71 0.19 -35.06
CA THR A 398 12.34 -0.23 -36.42
C THR A 398 10.84 -0.41 -36.59
N ASN A 399 10.40 -0.43 -37.85
CA ASN A 399 9.06 -0.85 -38.26
C ASN A 399 9.05 -2.26 -38.86
N SER A 400 10.24 -2.86 -39.05
CA SER A 400 10.43 -4.19 -39.62
C SER A 400 10.76 -5.19 -38.52
N GLU A 401 9.82 -6.09 -38.31
CA GLU A 401 9.95 -7.19 -37.36
C GLU A 401 11.17 -8.07 -37.63
N GLY A 402 11.60 -8.23 -38.89
CA GLY A 402 12.78 -9.02 -39.27
C GLY A 402 14.12 -8.39 -38.90
N GLU A 403 14.16 -7.08 -38.68
CA GLU A 403 15.38 -6.34 -38.34
C GLU A 403 15.50 -6.04 -36.84
N MET A 404 14.52 -6.48 -36.05
CA MET A 404 14.37 -6.10 -34.64
C MET A 404 15.60 -6.43 -33.80
N CYS A 405 16.13 -7.66 -33.92
CA CYS A 405 17.27 -8.11 -33.15
C CYS A 405 18.51 -7.30 -33.49
N ASP A 406 18.90 -7.29 -34.78
CA ASP A 406 20.10 -6.61 -35.26
C ASP A 406 20.09 -5.11 -34.97
N LYS A 407 18.98 -4.42 -35.28
CA LYS A 407 18.89 -2.99 -35.02
C LYS A 407 18.91 -2.67 -33.53
N THR A 408 18.25 -3.48 -32.69
CA THR A 408 18.31 -3.26 -31.23
C THR A 408 19.73 -3.39 -30.72
N ALA A 409 20.45 -4.46 -31.09
CA ALA A 409 21.85 -4.62 -30.67
C ALA A 409 22.73 -3.47 -31.19
N GLN A 410 22.58 -3.08 -32.46
CA GLN A 410 23.32 -1.98 -33.06
C GLN A 410 23.12 -0.67 -32.30
N ILE A 411 21.86 -0.26 -32.04
CA ILE A 411 21.61 1.02 -31.37
C ILE A 411 22.09 1.02 -29.92
N VAL A 412 22.00 -0.11 -29.20
CA VAL A 412 22.49 -0.20 -27.81
C VAL A 412 24.00 -0.07 -27.79
N ARG A 413 24.69 -0.68 -28.76
CA ARG A 413 26.14 -0.55 -28.94
C ARG A 413 26.54 0.91 -29.18
N ASP A 414 25.86 1.57 -30.12
CA ASP A 414 26.17 2.95 -30.52
C ASP A 414 25.87 3.94 -29.38
N MET A 415 24.75 3.76 -28.67
CA MET A 415 24.44 4.56 -27.48
C MET A 415 25.47 4.33 -26.38
N ASN A 416 25.92 3.09 -26.16
CA ASN A 416 26.98 2.80 -25.19
C ASN A 416 28.31 3.51 -25.55
N ALA A 417 28.68 3.52 -26.82
CA ALA A 417 29.82 4.29 -27.31
C ALA A 417 29.63 5.80 -27.07
N ALA A 418 28.40 6.32 -27.21
CA ALA A 418 28.08 7.71 -26.89
C ALA A 418 28.38 8.05 -25.43
N PHE A 419 27.94 7.22 -24.48
CA PHE A 419 28.24 7.39 -23.05
C PHE A 419 29.74 7.26 -22.74
N ALA A 420 30.45 6.40 -23.46
CA ALA A 420 31.89 6.19 -23.29
C ALA A 420 32.76 7.29 -23.91
N SER A 421 32.21 8.17 -24.75
CA SER A 421 32.95 9.28 -25.35
C SER A 421 33.35 10.33 -24.30
N PRO A 422 34.38 11.18 -24.56
CA PRO A 422 34.71 12.30 -23.67
C PRO A 422 33.52 13.24 -23.41
N ALA A 423 32.72 13.52 -24.44
CA ALA A 423 31.51 14.33 -24.32
C ALA A 423 30.45 13.64 -23.43
N GLY A 424 30.28 12.32 -23.56
CA GLY A 424 29.37 11.53 -22.73
C GLY A 424 29.77 11.52 -21.26
N ARG A 425 31.05 11.28 -20.96
CA ARG A 425 31.58 11.33 -19.57
C ARG A 425 31.45 12.72 -18.94
N ALA A 426 31.58 13.78 -19.74
CA ALA A 426 31.39 15.15 -19.27
C ALA A 426 29.91 15.48 -19.03
N ALA A 427 29.01 15.02 -19.91
CA ALA A 427 27.57 15.28 -19.82
C ALA A 427 26.88 14.46 -18.72
N VAL A 428 27.35 13.22 -18.49
CA VAL A 428 26.78 12.28 -17.52
C VAL A 428 27.91 11.75 -16.63
N PRO A 429 28.39 12.56 -15.67
CA PRO A 429 29.48 12.15 -14.80
C PRO A 429 29.07 10.95 -13.93
N SER A 430 30.03 10.06 -13.70
CA SER A 430 29.93 9.00 -12.68
C SER A 430 30.02 9.60 -11.28
N GLY A 431 29.44 8.95 -10.28
CA GLY A 431 29.57 9.39 -8.88
C GLY A 431 28.26 9.42 -8.09
N GLY A 432 27.25 8.68 -8.56
CA GLY A 432 26.02 8.44 -7.82
C GLY A 432 26.21 7.44 -6.67
N HIS A 433 25.18 7.32 -5.83
CA HIS A 433 25.06 6.26 -4.84
C HIS A 433 24.35 5.07 -5.49
N ASP A 434 25.12 4.08 -5.94
CA ASP A 434 24.57 2.87 -6.54
C ASP A 434 23.56 2.18 -5.60
N THR A 435 22.47 1.69 -6.18
CA THR A 435 21.53 0.84 -5.43
C THR A 435 22.23 -0.49 -5.07
N PRO A 436 21.82 -1.17 -3.98
CA PRO A 436 22.36 -2.50 -3.66
C PRO A 436 22.16 -3.51 -4.79
N THR A 437 21.05 -3.40 -5.54
CA THR A 437 20.72 -4.26 -6.67
C THR A 437 21.61 -3.98 -7.88
N LEU A 438 21.84 -2.70 -8.20
CA LEU A 438 22.79 -2.27 -9.24
C LEU A 438 24.20 -2.73 -8.94
N THR A 439 24.69 -2.48 -7.71
CA THR A 439 26.03 -2.88 -7.26
C THR A 439 26.24 -4.38 -7.43
N LYS A 440 25.28 -5.18 -6.94
CA LYS A 440 25.31 -6.64 -7.08
C LYS A 440 25.36 -7.06 -8.54
N ARG A 441 24.56 -6.42 -9.40
CA ARG A 441 24.47 -6.76 -10.82
C ARG A 441 25.75 -6.40 -11.59
N LEU A 442 26.32 -5.22 -11.36
CA LEU A 442 27.59 -4.81 -11.97
C LEU A 442 28.72 -5.75 -11.56
N ASN A 443 28.79 -6.16 -10.30
CA ASN A 443 29.79 -7.12 -9.83
C ASN A 443 29.65 -8.49 -10.50
N GLN A 444 28.41 -8.96 -10.73
CA GLN A 444 28.17 -10.20 -11.48
C GLN A 444 28.65 -10.06 -12.94
N LEU A 445 28.30 -8.97 -13.62
CA LEU A 445 28.69 -8.76 -15.02
C LEU A 445 30.20 -8.59 -15.19
N ARG A 446 30.89 -7.93 -14.24
CA ARG A 446 32.36 -7.79 -14.22
C ARG A 446 33.08 -9.13 -14.04
N SER A 447 32.44 -10.13 -13.45
CA SER A 447 33.06 -11.44 -13.23
C SER A 447 33.17 -12.29 -14.51
N ASP A 448 32.32 -12.02 -15.51
CA ASP A 448 32.42 -12.63 -16.83
C ASP A 448 33.22 -11.72 -17.75
N ARG A 449 34.43 -12.14 -18.09
CA ARG A 449 35.36 -11.33 -18.89
C ARG A 449 34.85 -11.03 -20.30
N LYS A 450 34.10 -11.94 -20.92
CA LYS A 450 33.53 -11.71 -22.26
C LYS A 450 32.43 -10.67 -22.20
N VAL A 451 31.53 -10.80 -21.22
CA VAL A 451 30.42 -9.87 -21.01
C VAL A 451 30.92 -8.50 -20.57
N ALA A 452 31.89 -8.46 -19.64
CA ALA A 452 32.50 -7.22 -19.18
C ALA A 452 33.14 -6.42 -20.32
N HIS A 453 33.86 -7.10 -21.21
CA HIS A 453 34.45 -6.48 -22.40
C HIS A 453 33.38 -6.02 -23.40
N ALA A 454 32.37 -6.85 -23.70
CA ALA A 454 31.28 -6.48 -24.61
C ALA A 454 30.48 -5.26 -24.13
N LEU A 455 30.37 -5.09 -22.82
CA LEU A 455 29.66 -3.99 -22.16
C LEU A 455 30.54 -2.78 -21.82
N GLY A 456 31.86 -2.87 -22.04
CA GLY A 456 32.84 -1.84 -21.66
C GLY A 456 32.97 -1.60 -20.16
N LEU A 457 32.67 -2.60 -19.34
CA LEU A 457 32.78 -2.53 -17.88
C LEU A 457 34.21 -2.71 -17.35
N ASP A 458 35.14 -3.15 -18.20
CA ASP A 458 36.57 -3.30 -17.91
C ASP A 458 37.41 -2.07 -18.31
N GLY A 459 36.76 -1.01 -18.81
CA GLY A 459 37.40 0.20 -19.31
C GLY A 459 37.80 0.15 -20.79
N SER A 460 37.44 -0.90 -21.53
CA SER A 460 37.71 -1.05 -22.97
C SER A 460 36.41 -1.32 -23.75
N PHE A 461 36.17 -0.60 -24.86
CA PHE A 461 34.97 -0.77 -25.69
C PHE A 461 35.30 -1.45 -27.03
N PRO A 462 34.56 -2.49 -27.47
CA PRO A 462 34.78 -3.11 -28.76
C PRO A 462 34.29 -2.20 -29.91
N SER A 463 35.08 -2.08 -30.98
CA SER A 463 34.63 -1.43 -32.21
C SER A 463 33.57 -2.29 -32.93
N ALA A 464 32.75 -1.68 -33.80
CA ALA A 464 31.76 -2.40 -34.62
C ALA A 464 32.40 -3.55 -35.44
N ALA A 465 33.66 -3.39 -35.88
CA ALA A 465 34.42 -4.42 -36.57
C ALA A 465 34.95 -5.52 -35.63
N ALA A 466 35.32 -5.18 -34.39
CA ALA A 466 35.81 -6.13 -33.39
C ALA A 466 34.69 -7.05 -32.86
N ALA A 467 33.47 -6.52 -32.69
CA ALA A 467 32.30 -7.30 -32.25
C ALA A 467 31.94 -8.44 -33.23
N ALA A 468 32.10 -8.22 -34.54
CA ALA A 468 31.91 -9.24 -35.57
C ALA A 468 33.02 -10.33 -35.58
N SER A 469 34.19 -10.03 -35.01
CA SER A 469 35.36 -10.93 -35.00
C SER A 469 35.43 -11.86 -33.77
N LEU A 470 34.75 -11.50 -32.67
CA LEU A 470 34.71 -12.30 -31.43
C LEU A 470 33.99 -13.66 -31.60
N GLY A 471 33.21 -13.83 -32.67
CA GLY A 471 32.57 -15.10 -33.07
C GLY A 471 33.44 -16.04 -33.90
N ARG A 472 34.66 -15.65 -34.28
CA ARG A 472 35.63 -16.51 -34.95
C ARG A 472 36.92 -16.55 -34.14
N ALA A 473 37.02 -17.50 -33.21
CA ALA A 473 38.29 -17.85 -32.61
C ALA A 473 39.25 -18.37 -33.69
N GLY A 474 40.14 -17.48 -34.13
CA GLY A 474 41.35 -17.77 -34.88
C GLY A 474 42.37 -16.67 -34.54
N ALA A 475 43.37 -17.02 -33.74
CA ALA A 475 44.36 -16.11 -33.18
C ALA A 475 45.09 -15.26 -34.24
N ALA A 476 44.99 -13.93 -34.15
CA ALA A 476 46.03 -12.94 -34.48
C ALA A 476 45.48 -11.50 -34.37
N GLY A 477 46.24 -10.59 -33.74
CA GLY A 477 46.12 -9.16 -34.05
C GLY A 477 46.17 -8.20 -32.86
N ALA A 478 47.37 -7.89 -32.39
CA ALA A 478 47.63 -6.75 -31.49
C ALA A 478 47.40 -5.36 -32.13
N GLY A 479 46.82 -5.29 -33.35
CA GLY A 479 46.48 -4.05 -34.05
C GLY A 479 45.04 -3.54 -33.80
N ALA A 480 44.12 -4.38 -33.31
CA ALA A 480 42.71 -4.01 -33.12
C ALA A 480 42.46 -3.05 -31.94
N ASN A 481 43.42 -2.93 -31.01
CA ASN A 481 43.30 -2.07 -29.82
C ASN A 481 43.45 -0.57 -30.13
N ALA A 482 44.16 -0.18 -31.20
CA ALA A 482 44.38 1.22 -31.54
C ALA A 482 43.17 1.85 -32.27
N GLU A 483 42.53 1.11 -33.18
CA GLU A 483 41.32 1.58 -33.89
C GLU A 483 40.08 1.62 -32.98
N ALA A 484 39.96 0.69 -32.01
CA ALA A 484 38.90 0.71 -31.01
C ALA A 484 39.03 1.90 -30.04
N SER A 485 40.27 2.25 -29.67
CA SER A 485 40.59 3.45 -28.89
C SER A 485 40.25 4.74 -29.66
N ALA A 486 40.56 4.80 -30.97
CA ALA A 486 40.27 5.97 -31.80
C ALA A 486 38.77 6.16 -32.08
N ALA A 487 38.01 5.08 -32.28
CA ALA A 487 36.56 5.15 -32.47
C ALA A 487 35.80 5.55 -31.18
N ALA A 488 36.29 5.12 -30.01
CA ALA A 488 35.74 5.55 -28.72
C ALA A 488 36.03 7.03 -28.39
N GLU A 489 37.11 7.60 -28.95
CA GLU A 489 37.44 9.03 -28.81
C GLU A 489 36.56 9.94 -29.69
N GLN A 490 36.17 9.50 -30.89
CA GLN A 490 35.38 10.31 -31.84
C GLN A 490 33.88 10.36 -31.51
N GLY A 491 33.34 9.37 -30.81
CA GLY A 491 31.91 9.26 -30.50
C GLY A 491 31.06 8.88 -31.73
N PRO A 492 29.75 8.67 -31.55
CA PRO A 492 28.85 8.32 -32.66
C PRO A 492 28.70 9.50 -33.64
N VAL A 493 28.70 9.19 -34.94
CA VAL A 493 28.53 10.19 -36.01
C VAL A 493 27.07 10.22 -36.45
N ALA A 494 26.46 11.40 -36.46
CA ALA A 494 25.12 11.58 -36.99
C ALA A 494 25.10 11.42 -38.52
N GLY A 495 23.99 10.94 -39.06
CA GLY A 495 23.74 10.94 -40.50
C GLY A 495 23.69 12.37 -41.09
N PRO A 496 23.64 12.51 -42.43
CA PRO A 496 23.60 13.82 -43.09
C PRO A 496 22.41 14.71 -42.68
N ASP A 497 21.33 14.12 -42.17
CA ASP A 497 20.13 14.76 -41.64
C ASP A 497 20.24 15.16 -40.15
N GLY A 498 21.38 14.88 -39.52
CA GLY A 498 21.67 15.10 -38.11
C GLY A 498 21.05 14.04 -37.18
N VAL A 499 20.58 12.91 -37.73
CA VAL A 499 19.96 11.83 -36.96
C VAL A 499 20.98 10.72 -36.69
N TYR A 500 21.13 10.33 -35.42
CA TYR A 500 21.98 9.22 -35.01
C TYR A 500 21.33 7.86 -35.32
N SER A 501 22.09 6.77 -35.21
CA SER A 501 21.61 5.41 -35.51
C SER A 501 20.38 4.97 -34.69
N TRP A 502 20.15 5.58 -33.53
CA TRP A 502 18.96 5.39 -32.69
C TRP A 502 17.76 6.28 -33.06
N GLY A 503 17.74 6.89 -34.26
CA GLY A 503 16.59 7.60 -34.78
C GLY A 503 16.29 8.94 -34.08
N SER A 504 17.30 9.56 -33.45
CA SER A 504 17.16 10.84 -32.76
C SER A 504 18.26 11.82 -33.16
N LYS A 505 17.96 13.12 -33.10
CA LYS A 505 18.96 14.20 -33.14
C LYS A 505 19.57 14.50 -31.76
N ARG A 506 19.01 13.90 -30.71
CA ARG A 506 19.40 14.05 -29.31
C ARG A 506 20.29 12.90 -28.89
N MET A 507 21.19 13.17 -27.95
CA MET A 507 21.99 12.16 -27.28
C MET A 507 21.12 11.29 -26.38
N PRO A 508 21.53 10.04 -26.07
CA PRO A 508 20.66 9.11 -25.34
C PRO A 508 20.23 9.62 -23.96
N TRP A 509 21.12 10.31 -23.23
CA TRP A 509 20.78 10.92 -21.93
C TRP A 509 19.82 12.09 -22.03
N GLU A 510 19.82 12.83 -23.16
CA GLU A 510 18.84 13.89 -23.42
C GLU A 510 17.46 13.32 -23.74
N VAL A 511 17.42 12.18 -24.46
CA VAL A 511 16.17 11.44 -24.69
C VAL A 511 15.61 10.91 -23.37
N ALA A 512 16.45 10.32 -22.52
CA ALA A 512 16.05 9.84 -21.20
C ALA A 512 15.53 10.98 -20.30
N ALA A 513 16.25 12.11 -20.24
CA ALA A 513 15.86 13.27 -19.46
C ALA A 513 14.53 13.86 -19.96
N ALA A 514 14.37 14.02 -21.28
CA ALA A 514 13.13 14.52 -21.86
C ALA A 514 11.94 13.59 -21.62
N GLY A 515 12.13 12.26 -21.72
CA GLY A 515 11.10 11.29 -21.39
C GLY A 515 10.71 11.30 -19.91
N GLN A 516 11.70 11.38 -19.01
CA GLN A 516 11.47 11.49 -17.57
C GLN A 516 10.72 12.79 -17.23
N GLN A 517 11.15 13.92 -17.78
CA GLN A 517 10.53 15.22 -17.59
C GLN A 517 9.08 15.21 -18.09
N PHE A 518 8.82 14.65 -19.28
CA PHE A 518 7.48 14.52 -19.83
C PHE A 518 6.53 13.80 -18.85
N VAL A 519 6.98 12.70 -18.25
CA VAL A 519 6.18 11.95 -17.26
C VAL A 519 5.97 12.75 -15.96
N GLN A 520 6.97 13.50 -15.51
CA GLN A 520 6.88 14.33 -14.31
C GLN A 520 5.96 15.55 -14.49
N GLU A 521 5.87 16.09 -15.71
CA GLU A 521 5.12 17.33 -16.00
C GLU A 521 3.72 17.09 -16.56
N HIS A 522 3.51 16.00 -17.31
CA HIS A 522 2.29 15.78 -18.10
C HIS A 522 1.59 14.45 -17.82
N VAL A 523 2.09 13.66 -16.88
CA VAL A 523 1.50 12.36 -16.50
C VAL A 523 1.34 12.29 -15.00
N ARG A 524 0.94 13.37 -14.33
CA ARG A 524 0.64 13.37 -12.88
C ARG A 524 -0.80 12.91 -12.63
N MET A 525 -1.15 12.72 -11.36
CA MET A 525 -2.55 12.45 -11.00
C MET A 525 -3.47 13.62 -11.39
N GLU A 526 -3.00 14.86 -11.32
CA GLU A 526 -3.74 16.02 -11.80
C GLU A 526 -4.03 15.96 -13.28
N ASP A 527 -3.04 15.57 -14.08
CA ASP A 527 -3.21 15.51 -15.53
C ASP A 527 -4.25 14.45 -15.89
N ALA A 528 -4.29 13.32 -15.15
CA ALA A 528 -5.33 12.29 -15.30
C ALA A 528 -6.73 12.81 -14.89
N LEU A 529 -6.83 13.54 -13.78
CA LEU A 529 -8.08 14.12 -13.30
C LEU A 529 -8.64 15.17 -14.28
N VAL A 530 -7.79 16.09 -14.74
CA VAL A 530 -8.13 17.13 -15.71
C VAL A 530 -8.50 16.51 -17.06
N TYR A 531 -7.78 15.48 -17.50
CA TYR A 531 -8.12 14.73 -18.71
C TYR A 531 -9.53 14.14 -18.66
N VAL A 532 -9.87 13.41 -17.58
CA VAL A 532 -11.20 12.79 -17.46
C VAL A 532 -12.30 13.86 -17.34
N ARG A 533 -12.05 14.96 -16.63
CA ARG A 533 -12.99 16.10 -16.56
C ARG A 533 -13.32 16.63 -17.95
N ASP A 534 -12.31 16.93 -18.76
CA ASP A 534 -12.51 17.52 -20.08
C ASP A 534 -13.05 16.51 -21.08
N LEU A 535 -12.67 15.23 -20.96
CA LEU A 535 -13.27 14.13 -21.72
C LEU A 535 -14.77 14.02 -21.46
N LEU A 536 -15.20 14.00 -20.19
CA LEU A 536 -16.61 13.87 -19.83
C LEU A 536 -17.41 15.09 -20.28
N ARG A 537 -16.83 16.30 -20.21
CA ARG A 537 -17.46 17.52 -20.76
C ARG A 537 -17.64 17.46 -22.27
N ALA A 538 -16.58 17.07 -22.98
CA ALA A 538 -16.62 16.94 -24.43
C ALA A 538 -17.62 15.86 -24.85
N TYR A 539 -17.61 14.69 -24.20
CA TYR A 539 -18.58 13.62 -24.41
C TYR A 539 -20.01 14.10 -24.16
N ALA A 540 -20.25 14.77 -23.02
CA ALA A 540 -21.58 15.29 -22.67
C ALA A 540 -22.11 16.28 -23.70
N SER A 541 -21.23 17.11 -24.27
CA SER A 541 -21.60 18.10 -25.30
C SER A 541 -22.10 17.46 -26.60
N LEU A 542 -21.70 16.21 -26.87
CA LEU A 542 -22.16 15.45 -28.03
C LEU A 542 -23.45 14.68 -27.77
N GLN A 543 -23.89 14.51 -26.51
CA GLN A 543 -25.12 13.78 -26.20
C GLN A 543 -26.37 14.56 -26.65
N GLN A 544 -27.23 13.92 -27.45
CA GLN A 544 -28.43 14.52 -28.02
C GLN A 544 -29.70 14.24 -27.23
N PHE A 545 -29.57 13.81 -25.98
CA PHE A 545 -30.70 13.46 -25.13
C PHE A 545 -30.48 13.90 -23.71
N LYS A 546 -31.58 14.23 -23.02
CA LYS A 546 -31.53 14.42 -21.57
C LYS A 546 -31.35 13.07 -20.90
N VAL A 547 -30.30 12.96 -20.08
CA VAL A 547 -30.02 11.76 -19.29
C VAL A 547 -31.18 11.53 -18.32
N LYS A 548 -31.66 10.29 -18.26
CA LYS A 548 -32.71 9.86 -17.34
C LYS A 548 -32.21 8.66 -16.54
N PRO A 549 -32.60 8.51 -15.26
CA PRO A 549 -32.20 7.36 -14.46
C PRO A 549 -32.54 6.03 -15.17
N VAL A 550 -31.56 5.15 -15.30
CA VAL A 550 -31.75 3.78 -15.77
C VAL A 550 -32.14 2.89 -14.60
N ALA A 551 -33.23 2.12 -14.75
CA ALA A 551 -33.85 1.40 -13.64
C ALA A 551 -32.93 0.38 -12.92
N LYS A 552 -31.92 -0.16 -13.62
CA LYS A 552 -30.95 -1.12 -13.07
C LYS A 552 -29.70 -0.44 -12.46
N SER A 553 -29.57 0.88 -12.56
CA SER A 553 -28.42 1.61 -12.04
C SER A 553 -28.52 1.82 -10.53
N GLN A 554 -27.39 1.74 -9.85
CA GLN A 554 -27.25 1.99 -8.42
C GLN A 554 -26.45 3.27 -8.19
N CYS A 555 -26.87 4.10 -7.24
CA CYS A 555 -26.15 5.32 -6.84
C CYS A 555 -24.86 4.92 -6.09
N TYR A 556 -23.70 5.33 -6.60
CA TYR A 556 -22.38 5.07 -6.01
C TYR A 556 -21.89 6.26 -5.21
N THR A 557 -21.63 6.01 -3.93
CA THR A 557 -20.90 6.86 -3.01
C THR A 557 -19.62 6.14 -2.58
N GLY A 558 -18.74 6.80 -1.81
CA GLY A 558 -17.61 6.12 -1.19
C GLY A 558 -18.04 4.96 -0.28
N ASP A 559 -19.06 5.17 0.56
CA ASP A 559 -19.65 4.11 1.40
C ASP A 559 -20.18 2.92 0.56
N ARG A 560 -20.85 3.17 -0.58
CA ARG A 560 -21.36 2.11 -1.45
C ARG A 560 -20.23 1.31 -2.09
N LEU A 561 -19.13 1.98 -2.41
CA LEU A 561 -17.95 1.36 -2.97
C LEU A 561 -17.28 0.46 -1.92
N LEU A 562 -17.17 0.92 -0.68
CA LEU A 562 -16.69 0.11 0.46
C LEU A 562 -17.64 -1.06 0.79
N GLU A 563 -18.96 -0.84 0.77
CA GLU A 563 -19.95 -1.91 0.99
C GLU A 563 -19.78 -3.04 -0.03
N GLN A 564 -19.54 -2.69 -1.30
CA GLN A 564 -19.50 -3.66 -2.38
C GLN A 564 -18.12 -4.28 -2.60
N PHE A 565 -17.04 -3.56 -2.30
CA PHE A 565 -15.67 -3.95 -2.65
C PHE A 565 -14.68 -3.93 -1.48
N GLY A 566 -15.11 -3.53 -0.29
CA GLY A 566 -14.26 -3.39 0.91
C GLY A 566 -13.98 -4.68 1.69
N PHE A 567 -14.46 -5.85 1.23
CA PHE A 567 -14.34 -7.13 1.95
C PHE A 567 -13.93 -8.32 1.06
N PRO A 568 -13.23 -9.35 1.59
CA PRO A 568 -12.70 -10.50 0.84
C PRO A 568 -13.76 -11.38 0.14
N HIS A 569 -13.36 -12.07 -0.93
CA HIS A 569 -14.22 -12.86 -1.83
C HIS A 569 -14.85 -14.11 -1.19
N GLU A 570 -14.23 -14.69 -0.16
CA GLU A 570 -14.80 -15.86 0.56
C GLU A 570 -16.01 -15.51 1.44
N GLY A 571 -16.23 -14.23 1.75
CA GLY A 571 -17.39 -13.76 2.53
C GLY A 571 -18.68 -13.59 1.73
N ASP A 572 -18.64 -13.73 0.40
CA ASP A 572 -19.73 -13.31 -0.50
C ASP A 572 -20.96 -14.24 -0.47
N ALA A 573 -20.87 -15.47 0.07
CA ALA A 573 -22.01 -16.39 0.11
C ALA A 573 -22.91 -16.22 1.35
N ALA A 574 -22.36 -15.83 2.50
CA ALA A 574 -23.11 -15.72 3.77
C ALA A 574 -23.48 -14.28 4.15
N THR A 575 -22.67 -13.30 3.72
CA THR A 575 -22.82 -11.89 4.11
C THR A 575 -23.85 -11.14 3.26
N HIS A 576 -24.09 -11.61 2.03
CA HIS A 576 -25.02 -11.02 1.06
C HIS A 576 -26.47 -10.96 1.59
N ALA A 577 -26.86 -11.88 2.50
CA ALA A 577 -28.19 -11.89 3.11
C ALA A 577 -28.34 -10.94 4.31
N ALA A 578 -27.25 -10.59 4.99
CA ALA A 578 -27.26 -9.73 6.17
C ALA A 578 -27.19 -8.23 5.81
N VAL A 579 -26.43 -7.88 4.77
CA VAL A 579 -26.22 -6.48 4.32
C VAL A 579 -27.47 -5.90 3.66
N ILE A 580 -28.30 -6.71 3.00
CA ILE A 580 -29.60 -6.28 2.43
C ILE A 580 -30.58 -5.81 3.54
N LYS A 581 -30.42 -6.28 4.78
CA LYS A 581 -31.27 -5.86 5.92
C LYS A 581 -30.81 -4.59 6.61
N VAL A 582 -29.52 -4.23 6.54
CA VAL A 582 -28.96 -3.02 7.17
C VAL A 582 -28.92 -1.82 6.20
N SER A 583 -28.68 -2.07 4.91
CA SER A 583 -28.62 -1.04 3.84
C SER A 583 -29.95 -0.31 3.58
N ARG A 584 -31.09 -0.92 3.93
CA ARG A 584 -32.41 -0.26 3.87
C ARG A 584 -32.59 0.88 4.88
N ARG A 585 -31.67 1.08 5.84
CA ARG A 585 -31.75 2.14 6.86
C ARG A 585 -30.73 3.28 6.71
N ARG A 586 -29.85 3.28 5.69
CA ARG A 586 -28.84 4.36 5.48
C ARG A 586 -28.74 4.94 4.06
N ALA A 587 -29.60 4.56 3.12
CA ALA A 587 -29.68 5.24 1.82
C ALA A 587 -30.47 6.56 1.92
N LEU A 588 -29.82 7.62 2.41
CA LEU A 588 -30.41 8.97 2.51
C LEU A 588 -29.50 10.04 1.90
N VAL A 589 -28.87 9.75 0.75
CA VAL A 589 -28.42 10.77 -0.22
C VAL A 589 -28.60 10.19 -1.62
N CYS A 590 -29.85 10.03 -2.04
CA CYS A 590 -30.24 9.90 -3.46
C CYS A 590 -31.79 10.02 -3.64
N GLN A 591 -32.51 10.74 -2.76
CA GLN A 591 -33.95 11.02 -2.92
C GLN A 591 -34.29 12.50 -2.74
N ALA A 592 -35.09 13.01 -3.67
CA ALA A 592 -35.84 14.24 -3.52
C ALA A 592 -37.10 13.98 -2.66
N SER A 593 -37.30 14.83 -1.64
CA SER A 593 -38.55 15.20 -0.94
C SER A 593 -39.61 14.13 -0.62
N SER A 594 -39.88 13.86 0.68
CA SER A 594 -41.18 14.19 1.34
C SER A 594 -41.38 13.49 2.71
N LEU A 595 -41.98 14.26 3.65
CA LEU A 595 -42.88 13.90 4.78
C LEU A 595 -42.38 13.38 6.16
N ASN A 596 -42.58 14.26 7.16
CA ASN A 596 -43.07 14.13 8.54
C ASN A 596 -43.02 12.79 9.32
N GLY A 597 -42.57 12.87 10.58
CA GLY A 597 -42.98 11.96 11.66
C GLY A 597 -42.03 11.97 12.87
N ALA A 598 -42.44 12.61 13.96
CA ALA A 598 -41.73 12.63 15.24
C ALA A 598 -41.96 11.33 16.04
N ALA A 599 -40.94 10.85 16.76
CA ALA A 599 -41.11 10.01 17.95
C ALA A 599 -39.85 10.04 18.84
N SER A 600 -40.07 10.27 20.14
CA SER A 600 -39.09 10.34 21.22
C SER A 600 -38.70 8.98 21.80
N SER A 601 -37.48 8.81 22.29
CA SER A 601 -37.21 7.92 23.43
C SER A 601 -36.02 8.41 24.26
N ASN A 602 -36.29 8.69 25.55
CA ASN A 602 -35.31 9.01 26.59
C ASN A 602 -34.66 7.72 27.11
N GLY A 603 -33.35 7.75 27.32
CA GLY A 603 -32.59 6.82 28.15
C GLY A 603 -31.46 7.59 28.84
N ALA A 604 -31.53 7.70 30.17
CA ALA A 604 -30.61 8.48 30.99
C ALA A 604 -29.33 7.69 31.31
N SER A 605 -28.15 8.34 31.22
CA SER A 605 -26.88 7.82 31.75
C SER A 605 -26.49 8.59 33.02
N SER A 606 -26.07 7.89 34.08
CA SER A 606 -25.47 8.50 35.27
C SER A 606 -24.03 8.94 34.97
N ALA A 607 -23.69 10.18 35.31
CA ALA A 607 -22.37 10.76 35.11
C ALA A 607 -21.44 10.43 36.29
N VAL A 608 -20.29 9.79 36.00
CA VAL A 608 -19.17 9.64 36.95
C VAL A 608 -18.35 10.93 36.95
N ALA A 609 -18.00 11.43 38.13
CA ALA A 609 -17.21 12.66 38.28
C ALA A 609 -15.83 12.53 37.60
N THR A 610 -15.53 13.48 36.70
CA THR A 610 -14.27 13.54 35.95
C THR A 610 -13.11 13.99 36.83
N GLN A 611 -12.17 13.09 37.16
CA GLN A 611 -10.89 13.43 37.80
C GLN A 611 -9.80 13.66 36.73
N PRO A 612 -8.87 14.64 36.90
CA PRO A 612 -7.82 14.90 35.93
C PRO A 612 -6.97 13.66 35.62
N GLY A 613 -6.69 13.44 34.33
CA GLY A 613 -5.88 12.33 33.83
C GLY A 613 -6.57 10.97 33.77
N LEU A 614 -7.63 10.72 34.54
CA LEU A 614 -8.30 9.40 34.62
C LEU A 614 -9.16 9.14 33.38
N LEU A 615 -8.93 8.03 32.68
CA LEU A 615 -9.74 7.61 31.54
C LEU A 615 -10.57 6.35 31.82
N LEU A 616 -9.99 5.38 32.53
CA LEU A 616 -10.63 4.09 32.81
C LEU A 616 -10.40 3.69 34.28
N PRO A 617 -11.39 3.88 35.18
CA PRO A 617 -11.29 3.46 36.57
C PRO A 617 -11.46 1.93 36.71
N CYS A 618 -11.29 1.39 37.92
CA CYS A 618 -11.68 0.02 38.24
C CYS A 618 -13.13 -0.31 37.81
N GLY A 619 -13.38 -1.61 37.60
CA GLY A 619 -14.71 -2.17 37.39
C GLY A 619 -15.67 -1.89 38.55
N GLY A 620 -16.97 -1.94 38.28
CA GLY A 620 -17.98 -1.96 39.36
C GLY A 620 -17.94 -3.29 40.12
N PRO A 621 -18.61 -3.40 41.28
CA PRO A 621 -18.66 -4.65 42.03
C PRO A 621 -19.12 -5.84 41.17
N GLY A 622 -18.34 -6.92 41.14
CA GLY A 622 -18.63 -8.12 40.35
C GLY A 622 -18.19 -8.08 38.89
N ALA A 623 -17.51 -7.01 38.44
CA ALA A 623 -16.74 -7.04 37.20
C ALA A 623 -15.57 -8.04 37.29
N TRP A 624 -14.71 -8.12 36.28
CA TRP A 624 -13.50 -8.96 36.32
C TRP A 624 -12.22 -8.14 36.61
N ASP A 625 -12.36 -6.81 36.65
CA ASP A 625 -11.33 -5.79 36.84
C ASP A 625 -11.67 -4.82 37.99
N GLU A 626 -12.52 -5.26 38.92
CA GLU A 626 -13.03 -4.48 40.07
C GLU A 626 -11.97 -4.28 41.16
N ALA A 627 -11.06 -5.25 41.34
CA ALA A 627 -10.07 -5.22 42.39
C ALA A 627 -8.77 -4.49 41.99
N GLY A 628 -8.50 -4.39 40.67
CA GLY A 628 -7.38 -3.64 40.12
C GLY A 628 -7.37 -3.60 38.59
N ILE A 629 -6.82 -2.53 38.02
CA ILE A 629 -6.73 -2.32 36.56
C ILE A 629 -5.42 -1.62 36.17
N GLY A 630 -4.69 -2.14 35.18
CA GLY A 630 -3.44 -1.53 34.69
C GLY A 630 -2.84 -2.17 33.45
N HIS A 631 -1.56 -1.88 33.18
CA HIS A 631 -0.77 -2.45 32.06
C HIS A 631 -1.46 -2.29 30.69
N ALA A 632 -1.76 -1.05 30.32
CA ALA A 632 -2.46 -0.75 29.08
C ALA A 632 -1.56 -0.96 27.85
N VAL A 633 -2.03 -1.72 26.88
CA VAL A 633 -1.48 -1.83 25.53
C VAL A 633 -2.45 -1.14 24.59
N VAL A 634 -2.15 0.12 24.27
CA VAL A 634 -2.99 0.94 23.41
C VAL A 634 -2.49 0.88 21.97
N ARG A 635 -3.34 0.36 21.09
CA ARG A 635 -3.13 0.47 19.64
C ARG A 635 -4.24 1.32 19.07
N TYR A 636 -3.87 2.33 18.31
CA TYR A 636 -4.83 3.05 17.50
C TYR A 636 -4.74 2.50 16.08
N PHE A 637 -5.85 1.99 15.60
CA PHE A 637 -6.03 1.66 14.20
C PHE A 637 -6.85 2.79 13.62
N LEU A 638 -6.22 3.55 12.74
CA LEU A 638 -6.95 4.49 11.90
C LEU A 638 -7.86 3.63 11.02
N GLY A 639 -9.19 3.69 11.20
CA GLY A 639 -10.20 2.92 10.46
C GLY A 639 -11.02 3.80 9.51
N ASP A 640 -11.83 3.21 8.60
CA ASP A 640 -12.33 3.91 7.39
C ASP A 640 -13.23 5.09 7.73
N ASP A 641 -13.91 5.00 8.87
CA ASP A 641 -14.87 6.00 9.32
C ASP A 641 -14.69 6.40 10.80
N GLU A 642 -13.81 5.75 11.55
CA GLU A 642 -13.61 5.99 12.99
C GLU A 642 -12.17 5.66 13.39
N GLN A 643 -11.58 6.50 14.25
CA GLN A 643 -10.35 6.09 14.94
C GLN A 643 -10.75 4.94 15.86
N ARG A 644 -10.28 3.72 15.60
CA ARG A 644 -10.58 2.59 16.48
C ARG A 644 -9.38 2.34 17.35
N TRP A 645 -9.52 2.80 18.57
CA TRP A 645 -8.56 2.58 19.62
C TRP A 645 -8.91 1.29 20.33
N PHE A 646 -7.93 0.40 20.42
CA PHE A 646 -7.98 -0.78 21.26
C PHE A 646 -7.06 -0.55 22.44
N MET A 647 -7.55 -0.89 23.62
CA MET A 647 -6.76 -1.01 24.81
C MET A 647 -6.93 -2.45 25.27
N TRP A 648 -5.89 -3.25 25.09
CA TRP A 648 -5.76 -4.47 25.88
C TRP A 648 -5.19 -4.08 27.22
N TYR A 649 -5.76 -4.58 28.29
CA TYR A 649 -5.33 -4.21 29.63
C TYR A 649 -5.47 -5.39 30.58
N THR A 650 -4.71 -5.33 31.65
CA THR A 650 -4.75 -6.32 32.71
C THR A 650 -5.74 -5.87 33.78
N GLY A 651 -6.63 -6.78 34.19
CA GLY A 651 -7.62 -6.57 35.23
C GLY A 651 -7.59 -7.71 36.24
N ARG A 652 -7.85 -7.38 37.50
CA ARG A 652 -7.90 -8.34 38.60
C ARG A 652 -9.27 -8.29 39.26
N SER A 653 -9.83 -9.48 39.50
CA SER A 653 -11.02 -9.64 40.34
C SER A 653 -10.67 -10.01 41.77
N GLU A 654 -11.61 -9.85 42.70
CA GLU A 654 -11.43 -10.26 44.09
C GLU A 654 -11.30 -11.79 44.24
N ALA A 655 -11.78 -12.55 43.25
CA ALA A 655 -11.68 -14.01 43.23
C ALA A 655 -10.27 -14.52 42.87
N CYS A 656 -9.41 -13.68 42.29
CA CYS A 656 -8.04 -14.05 41.95
C CYS A 656 -7.09 -13.88 43.14
N GLN A 657 -6.09 -14.76 43.25
CA GLN A 657 -4.99 -14.59 44.20
C GLN A 657 -4.33 -13.23 44.00
N SER A 658 -4.17 -12.48 45.09
CA SER A 658 -3.57 -11.15 45.01
C SER A 658 -2.06 -11.26 44.90
N MET A 659 -1.52 -10.69 43.83
CA MET A 659 -0.09 -10.46 43.64
C MET A 659 0.25 -8.97 43.64
N ASP A 660 -0.66 -8.12 44.14
CA ASP A 660 -0.58 -6.67 43.98
C ASP A 660 0.67 -6.02 44.60
N ASP A 661 1.31 -6.69 45.54
CA ASP A 661 2.53 -6.22 46.19
C ASP A 661 3.78 -6.37 45.30
N VAL A 662 3.75 -7.30 44.34
CA VAL A 662 4.87 -7.60 43.42
C VAL A 662 4.48 -7.29 41.96
N PHE A 663 3.33 -7.78 41.52
CA PHE A 663 2.73 -7.57 40.20
C PHE A 663 1.35 -6.91 40.33
N PRO A 664 1.30 -5.57 40.49
CA PRO A 664 0.05 -4.83 40.64
C PRO A 664 -0.97 -5.14 39.55
N SER A 665 -2.17 -5.52 39.99
CA SER A 665 -3.34 -5.77 39.15
C SER A 665 -3.20 -6.93 38.16
N SER A 666 -2.23 -7.83 38.36
CA SER A 666 -2.17 -9.05 37.55
C SER A 666 -3.38 -9.97 37.83
N GLY A 667 -3.89 -10.60 36.79
CA GLY A 667 -5.14 -11.34 36.88
C GLY A 667 -5.50 -11.94 35.53
N SER A 668 -6.38 -11.27 34.80
CA SER A 668 -6.83 -11.62 33.45
C SER A 668 -6.56 -10.48 32.47
N ILE A 669 -6.70 -10.75 31.17
CA ILE A 669 -6.54 -9.75 30.11
C ILE A 669 -7.89 -9.49 29.47
N GLY A 670 -8.22 -8.21 29.28
CA GLY A 670 -9.43 -7.78 28.59
C GLY A 670 -9.14 -6.80 27.47
N VAL A 671 -10.20 -6.42 26.77
CA VAL A 671 -10.17 -5.42 25.70
C VAL A 671 -11.22 -4.36 25.94
N ALA A 672 -10.82 -3.10 25.83
CA ALA A 672 -11.71 -1.95 25.71
C ALA A 672 -11.51 -1.29 24.34
N VAL A 673 -12.56 -0.64 23.85
CA VAL A 673 -12.53 0.08 22.56
C VAL A 673 -12.88 1.54 22.75
N SER A 674 -12.30 2.42 21.94
CA SER A 674 -12.58 3.85 21.95
C SER A 674 -12.58 4.41 20.53
N SER A 675 -13.36 5.47 20.31
CA SER A 675 -13.42 6.20 19.03
C SER A 675 -12.44 7.37 18.94
N ASP A 676 -11.80 7.75 20.04
CA ASP A 676 -10.93 8.94 20.13
C ASP A 676 -9.69 8.75 21.02
N GLY A 677 -9.55 7.58 21.65
CA GLY A 677 -8.49 7.21 22.57
C GLY A 677 -8.61 7.86 23.95
N ILE A 678 -9.76 8.47 24.25
CA ILE A 678 -10.06 9.18 25.49
C ILE A 678 -11.29 8.55 26.15
N ASN A 679 -12.36 8.34 25.38
CA ASN A 679 -13.62 7.76 25.84
C ASN A 679 -13.65 6.27 25.56
N TRP A 680 -13.49 5.45 26.60
CA TRP A 680 -13.35 4.00 26.48
C TRP A 680 -14.62 3.25 26.85
N LYS A 681 -15.03 2.33 25.98
CA LYS A 681 -16.08 1.35 26.23
C LYS A 681 -15.45 0.03 26.71
N ARG A 682 -15.80 -0.38 27.94
CA ARG A 682 -15.39 -1.65 28.57
C ARG A 682 -16.57 -2.59 28.78
N GLY A 683 -16.30 -3.87 29.06
CA GLY A 683 -17.30 -4.87 29.43
C GLY A 683 -17.00 -5.51 30.79
N GLU A 684 -18.06 -5.81 31.55
CA GLU A 684 -17.96 -6.33 32.93
C GLU A 684 -17.76 -7.85 33.02
N GLY A 685 -17.95 -8.58 31.91
CA GLY A 685 -17.82 -10.04 31.86
C GLY A 685 -16.88 -10.52 30.76
N ARG A 686 -16.90 -11.82 30.48
CA ARG A 686 -16.24 -12.39 29.30
C ARG A 686 -16.93 -11.90 28.03
N ILE A 687 -16.15 -11.67 26.96
CA ILE A 687 -16.72 -11.36 25.65
C ILE A 687 -17.74 -12.43 25.23
N GLN A 688 -18.77 -12.02 24.50
CA GLN A 688 -19.87 -12.90 24.11
C GLN A 688 -19.57 -13.69 22.82
N GLY A 689 -18.50 -13.33 22.11
CA GLY A 689 -18.17 -13.91 20.81
C GLY A 689 -19.13 -13.42 19.72
N SER A 690 -19.68 -12.21 19.89
CA SER A 690 -20.67 -11.64 18.99
C SER A 690 -20.13 -11.51 17.57
N ARG A 691 -20.98 -11.82 16.58
CA ARG A 691 -20.62 -11.79 15.15
C ARG A 691 -21.35 -10.64 14.45
N GLY A 692 -20.85 -10.22 13.30
CA GLY A 692 -21.47 -9.14 12.54
C GLY A 692 -21.35 -7.76 13.21
N ALA A 693 -22.39 -6.93 13.15
CA ALA A 693 -22.33 -5.54 13.60
C ALA A 693 -22.12 -5.37 15.12
N GLU A 694 -22.60 -6.32 15.92
CA GLU A 694 -22.44 -6.29 17.38
C GLU A 694 -21.02 -6.63 17.82
N ARG A 695 -20.20 -7.25 16.95
CA ARG A 695 -18.80 -7.62 17.21
C ARG A 695 -17.93 -6.42 17.59
N ALA A 696 -18.15 -5.27 16.96
CA ALA A 696 -17.35 -4.07 17.23
C ALA A 696 -17.52 -3.58 18.69
N ALA A 697 -18.69 -3.84 19.26
CA ALA A 697 -19.06 -3.50 20.62
C ALA A 697 -18.80 -4.62 21.65
N ASP A 698 -18.34 -5.79 21.22
CA ASP A 698 -18.01 -6.92 22.09
C ASP A 698 -16.65 -6.66 22.75
N VAL A 699 -16.71 -6.33 24.04
CA VAL A 699 -15.59 -5.93 24.90
C VAL A 699 -15.76 -6.59 26.26
N GLY A 700 -14.65 -6.77 26.98
CA GLY A 700 -14.63 -7.52 28.24
C GLY A 700 -13.39 -8.40 28.36
N LYS A 701 -13.44 -9.40 29.23
CA LYS A 701 -12.35 -10.37 29.45
C LYS A 701 -12.14 -11.24 28.21
N VAL A 702 -10.92 -11.28 27.69
CA VAL A 702 -10.53 -12.00 26.46
C VAL A 702 -9.58 -13.18 26.70
N LEU A 703 -8.77 -13.12 27.77
CA LEU A 703 -7.89 -14.20 28.20
C LEU A 703 -7.86 -14.27 29.73
N GLU A 704 -7.87 -15.48 30.28
CA GLU A 704 -7.88 -15.73 31.73
C GLU A 704 -6.91 -16.86 32.07
N PRO A 705 -6.42 -16.97 33.33
CA PRO A 705 -5.50 -18.03 33.74
C PRO A 705 -5.97 -19.43 33.34
N ASN A 706 -5.03 -20.27 32.92
CA ASN A 706 -5.32 -21.61 32.43
C ASN A 706 -5.69 -22.54 33.60
N GLY A 707 -6.69 -23.39 33.38
CA GLY A 707 -7.09 -24.41 34.36
C GLY A 707 -6.22 -25.67 34.32
N ASP A 708 -5.48 -25.89 33.23
CA ASP A 708 -4.63 -27.05 33.05
C ASP A 708 -3.27 -26.85 33.72
N TRP A 709 -2.89 -27.77 34.62
CA TRP A 709 -1.75 -27.62 35.53
C TRP A 709 -0.37 -27.54 34.86
N TRP A 710 -0.23 -28.00 33.60
CA TRP A 710 1.06 -28.02 32.90
C TRP A 710 1.38 -26.71 32.17
N TRP A 711 0.48 -25.74 32.13
CA TRP A 711 0.74 -24.43 31.54
C TRP A 711 1.45 -23.47 32.50
N PHE A 712 2.22 -22.53 31.96
CA PHE A 712 2.91 -21.52 32.77
C PHE A 712 1.98 -20.42 33.31
N ASP A 713 0.79 -20.23 32.72
CA ASP A 713 -0.12 -19.12 33.00
C ASP A 713 -1.35 -19.54 33.83
N THR A 714 -1.13 -20.30 34.90
CA THR A 714 -2.20 -20.93 35.72
C THR A 714 -2.72 -20.10 36.89
N CYS A 715 -1.90 -19.22 37.47
CA CYS A 715 -2.24 -18.43 38.67
C CYS A 715 -2.80 -17.04 38.30
N HIS A 716 -2.04 -16.27 37.50
CA HIS A 716 -2.42 -14.93 37.05
C HIS A 716 -1.68 -14.58 35.76
N MET A 717 -2.12 -13.53 35.07
CA MET A 717 -1.47 -13.05 33.85
C MET A 717 -1.48 -11.52 33.75
N SER A 718 -0.60 -10.99 32.90
CA SER A 718 -0.60 -9.60 32.48
C SER A 718 -0.26 -9.49 31.01
N VAL A 719 -0.97 -8.61 30.29
CA VAL A 719 -0.62 -8.27 28.91
C VAL A 719 0.74 -7.56 28.88
N GLY A 720 1.58 -7.89 27.91
CA GLY A 720 2.86 -7.22 27.66
C GLY A 720 2.80 -6.37 26.40
N ASP A 721 2.32 -6.94 25.30
CA ASP A 721 2.18 -6.26 24.01
C ASP A 721 1.21 -6.98 23.08
N VAL A 722 0.66 -6.25 22.12
CA VAL A 722 -0.14 -6.78 21.01
C VAL A 722 0.43 -6.22 19.70
N GLN A 723 1.01 -7.10 18.89
CA GLN A 723 1.55 -6.82 17.56
C GLN A 723 0.62 -7.33 16.47
N ILE A 724 0.61 -6.69 15.30
CA ILE A 724 -0.02 -7.26 14.10
C ILE A 724 1.10 -7.70 13.18
N LEU A 725 1.24 -9.02 13.00
CA LEU A 725 2.31 -9.62 12.22
C LEU A 725 1.72 -10.45 11.07
N SER A 726 2.30 -10.33 9.89
CA SER A 726 2.04 -11.23 8.77
C SER A 726 3.07 -12.35 8.80
N SER A 727 2.62 -13.60 8.93
CA SER A 727 3.48 -14.78 8.82
C SER A 727 3.26 -15.45 7.48
N THR A 728 4.34 -15.79 6.76
CA THR A 728 4.27 -16.63 5.55
C THR A 728 3.72 -18.04 5.84
N SER A 729 3.64 -18.44 7.12
CA SER A 729 3.17 -19.75 7.56
C SER A 729 1.65 -19.81 7.75
N VAL A 730 0.95 -18.67 7.76
CA VAL A 730 -0.52 -18.61 7.83
C VAL A 730 -1.05 -18.23 6.46
N SER A 731 -1.71 -19.20 5.80
CA SER A 731 -2.12 -19.17 4.39
C SER A 731 -3.11 -18.05 3.98
N SER A 732 -3.51 -17.14 4.88
CA SER A 732 -4.62 -16.21 4.66
C SER A 732 -4.22 -14.78 4.28
N GLY A 733 -2.96 -14.35 4.44
CA GLY A 733 -2.54 -12.99 4.06
C GLY A 733 -3.20 -11.84 4.85
N GLU A 734 -4.02 -12.10 5.88
CA GLU A 734 -4.46 -11.10 6.86
C GLU A 734 -3.39 -10.94 7.95
N GLY A 735 -3.18 -9.72 8.46
CA GLY A 735 -2.33 -9.48 9.62
C GLY A 735 -2.96 -10.13 10.86
N VAL A 736 -2.25 -11.07 11.48
CA VAL A 736 -2.72 -11.76 12.68
C VAL A 736 -2.30 -10.92 13.88
N TYR A 737 -3.17 -10.76 14.88
CA TYR A 737 -2.82 -10.18 16.17
C TYR A 737 -2.02 -11.19 16.99
N TRP A 738 -0.89 -10.77 17.54
CA TRP A 738 0.00 -11.55 18.38
C TRP A 738 0.09 -10.85 19.73
N MET A 739 -0.48 -11.46 20.75
CA MET A 739 -0.39 -11.00 22.13
C MET A 739 0.78 -11.70 22.79
N PHE A 740 1.78 -10.90 23.19
CA PHE A 740 2.82 -11.31 24.10
C PHE A 740 2.39 -10.94 25.52
N TYR A 741 2.46 -11.91 26.43
CA TYR A 741 1.95 -11.73 27.78
C TYR A 741 2.84 -12.45 28.80
N SER A 742 2.78 -12.04 30.07
CA SER A 742 3.39 -12.76 31.18
C SER A 742 2.34 -13.62 31.86
N GLY A 743 2.66 -14.88 32.13
CA GLY A 743 1.83 -15.80 32.90
C GLY A 743 2.56 -16.29 34.13
N GLY A 744 1.92 -16.16 35.29
CA GLY A 744 2.39 -16.70 36.56
C GLY A 744 1.78 -18.07 36.82
N SER A 745 2.58 -19.00 37.32
CA SER A 745 2.12 -20.34 37.72
C SER A 745 2.02 -20.47 39.23
N PHE A 746 1.38 -21.52 39.71
CA PHE A 746 1.37 -21.88 41.14
C PHE A 746 2.73 -22.42 41.64
N GLU A 747 3.79 -22.34 40.84
CA GLU A 747 5.15 -22.61 41.29
C GLU A 747 5.52 -21.62 42.39
N THR A 748 5.86 -22.14 43.57
CA THR A 748 6.34 -21.35 44.71
C THR A 748 7.77 -20.90 44.47
N ALA A 749 8.03 -19.62 44.70
CA ALA A 749 9.40 -19.13 44.80
C ALA A 749 9.54 -18.14 45.96
N ARG A 750 10.69 -18.17 46.62
CA ARG A 750 11.02 -17.28 47.73
C ARG A 750 11.08 -15.82 47.28
N LEU A 751 10.30 -14.98 47.94
CA LEU A 751 10.25 -13.53 47.71
C LEU A 751 11.53 -12.86 48.30
N PRO A 752 12.42 -12.29 47.48
CA PRO A 752 13.63 -11.64 48.00
C PRO A 752 13.33 -10.24 48.56
N ALA A 753 14.19 -9.81 49.48
CA ALA A 753 14.20 -8.44 49.99
C ALA A 753 14.19 -7.42 48.86
N GLY A 754 13.35 -6.40 49.03
CA GLY A 754 13.19 -5.31 48.09
C GLY A 754 12.20 -5.57 46.96
N LEU A 755 11.87 -6.81 46.61
CA LEU A 755 10.90 -7.04 45.54
C LEU A 755 9.46 -6.66 45.96
N SER A 756 9.14 -6.85 47.24
CA SER A 756 7.89 -6.37 47.83
C SER A 756 7.86 -4.84 47.85
N GLN A 757 6.71 -4.27 47.47
CA GLN A 757 6.47 -2.83 47.53
C GLN A 757 6.00 -2.36 48.91
N SER A 758 5.58 -3.28 49.78
CA SER A 758 5.16 -3.01 51.15
C SER A 758 6.29 -3.21 52.18
N SER A 759 7.26 -4.07 51.88
CA SER A 759 8.46 -4.30 52.70
C SER A 759 9.71 -4.40 51.82
N THR A 760 10.57 -3.38 51.88
CA THR A 760 11.78 -3.32 51.04
C THR A 760 13.01 -3.99 51.64
N ASP A 761 12.98 -4.31 52.94
CA ASP A 761 14.20 -4.58 53.70
C ASP A 761 14.34 -6.04 54.15
N GLU A 762 13.25 -6.83 54.10
CA GLU A 762 13.23 -8.21 54.58
C GLU A 762 12.89 -9.20 53.45
N ASP A 763 13.52 -10.38 53.47
CA ASP A 763 13.11 -11.50 52.63
C ASP A 763 11.70 -11.95 53.05
N GLY A 764 10.82 -12.14 52.06
CA GLY A 764 9.52 -12.76 52.26
C GLY A 764 9.57 -14.28 52.27
N GLY A 765 8.40 -14.88 52.52
CA GLY A 765 8.20 -16.33 52.42
C GLY A 765 8.15 -16.85 50.98
N GLU A 766 7.79 -18.12 50.85
CA GLU A 766 7.42 -18.72 49.57
C GLU A 766 6.15 -18.09 49.03
N LEU A 767 6.16 -17.68 47.77
CA LEU A 767 5.06 -17.00 47.10
C LEU A 767 4.74 -17.70 45.77
N GLU A 768 3.50 -18.19 45.65
CA GLU A 768 2.96 -18.69 44.37
C GLU A 768 2.70 -17.52 43.41
N GLY A 769 2.83 -17.76 42.11
CA GLY A 769 2.64 -16.72 41.10
C GLY A 769 3.86 -15.83 40.89
N LEU A 770 4.94 -15.98 41.66
CA LEU A 770 6.15 -15.17 41.50
C LEU A 770 6.86 -15.45 40.15
N ARG A 771 6.83 -16.71 39.71
CA ARG A 771 7.46 -17.18 38.46
C ARG A 771 6.64 -16.80 37.23
N LEU A 772 6.87 -15.60 36.67
CA LEU A 772 6.31 -15.21 35.37
C LEU A 772 7.15 -15.75 34.22
N ARG A 773 6.48 -16.34 33.22
CA ARG A 773 7.10 -16.72 31.94
C ARG A 773 6.41 -16.00 30.77
N PRO A 774 7.12 -15.72 29.67
CA PRO A 774 6.55 -15.05 28.49
C PRO A 774 5.77 -16.05 27.64
N GLY A 775 4.55 -15.67 27.28
CA GLY A 775 3.62 -16.40 26.43
C GLY A 775 3.34 -15.71 25.10
N LEU A 776 2.74 -16.48 24.20
CA LEU A 776 2.21 -15.98 22.93
C LEU A 776 0.76 -16.48 22.74
N ALA A 777 -0.14 -15.58 22.39
CA ALA A 777 -1.47 -15.91 21.89
C ALA A 777 -1.72 -15.20 20.55
N MET A 778 -2.48 -15.83 19.66
CA MET A 778 -2.82 -15.28 18.36
C MET A 778 -4.32 -15.09 18.21
N SER A 779 -4.71 -14.04 17.49
CA SER A 779 -6.10 -13.71 17.21
C SER A 779 -6.24 -13.13 15.80
N GLN A 780 -7.35 -13.43 15.13
CA GLN A 780 -7.70 -12.78 13.86
C GLN A 780 -8.42 -11.43 14.08
N ASP A 781 -8.86 -11.13 15.31
CA ASP A 781 -9.76 -10.01 15.57
C ASP A 781 -9.47 -9.20 16.84
N GLY A 782 -8.38 -9.55 17.50
CA GLY A 782 -7.94 -8.94 18.75
C GLY A 782 -8.84 -9.24 19.95
N ARG A 783 -9.83 -10.13 19.82
CA ARG A 783 -10.81 -10.45 20.87
C ARG A 783 -10.80 -11.92 21.22
N ASN A 784 -10.79 -12.78 20.20
CA ASN A 784 -10.79 -14.23 20.35
C ASN A 784 -9.35 -14.73 20.20
N TRP A 785 -8.75 -15.18 21.29
CA TRP A 785 -7.33 -15.53 21.35
C TRP A 785 -7.13 -17.03 21.48
N ALA A 786 -6.22 -17.57 20.69
CA ALA A 786 -5.71 -18.92 20.81
C ALA A 786 -4.27 -18.86 21.35
N ARG A 787 -4.01 -19.56 22.46
CA ARG A 787 -2.65 -19.71 22.99
C ARG A 787 -1.79 -20.52 22.02
N ILE A 788 -0.52 -20.14 21.91
CA ILE A 788 0.47 -20.84 21.10
C ILE A 788 1.39 -21.60 22.05
N GLU A 789 1.44 -22.91 21.89
CA GLU A 789 2.39 -23.78 22.60
C GLU A 789 3.78 -23.59 21.97
N ALA A 790 4.69 -22.98 22.72
CA ALA A 790 6.06 -22.73 22.28
C ALA A 790 7.05 -23.79 22.82
N GLU A 791 8.35 -23.57 22.64
CA GLU A 791 9.38 -24.62 22.83
C GLU A 791 9.57 -25.07 24.28
N HIS A 792 9.22 -24.25 25.27
CA HIS A 792 9.30 -24.67 26.68
C HIS A 792 8.21 -25.70 27.00
N HIS A 793 8.49 -26.69 27.84
CA HIS A 793 7.57 -27.79 28.16
C HIS A 793 6.25 -27.34 28.81
N THR A 794 6.16 -26.10 29.29
CA THR A 794 4.94 -25.49 29.81
C THR A 794 4.16 -24.66 28.77
N GLY A 795 4.61 -24.66 27.52
CA GLY A 795 4.09 -23.81 26.43
C GLY A 795 4.62 -22.38 26.40
N ALA A 796 5.56 -21.99 27.29
CA ALA A 796 6.16 -20.66 27.30
C ALA A 796 7.16 -20.46 26.14
N LEU A 797 7.37 -19.21 25.72
CA LEU A 797 8.32 -18.87 24.65
C LEU A 797 9.77 -19.21 25.03
N PHE A 798 10.13 -18.99 26.30
CA PHE A 798 11.39 -19.41 26.91
C PHE A 798 11.25 -19.36 28.45
N ASP A 799 12.16 -20.01 29.16
CA ASP A 799 12.16 -20.04 30.63
C ASP A 799 12.83 -18.79 31.23
N VAL A 800 12.59 -18.56 32.53
CA VAL A 800 13.36 -17.66 33.39
C VAL A 800 14.85 -18.03 33.40
N GLY A 801 15.67 -17.15 33.96
CA GLY A 801 17.08 -17.44 34.14
C GLY A 801 17.36 -18.62 35.08
N GLY A 802 18.51 -19.27 34.87
CA GLY A 802 19.03 -20.25 35.81
C GLY A 802 19.38 -19.62 37.15
N GLU A 803 19.60 -20.45 38.18
CA GLU A 803 19.99 -19.96 39.51
C GLU A 803 21.20 -19.03 39.44
N GLY A 804 21.07 -17.82 40.01
CA GLY A 804 22.08 -16.76 39.99
C GLY A 804 22.06 -15.87 38.74
N GLU A 805 21.25 -16.15 37.72
CA GLU A 805 21.03 -15.22 36.60
C GLU A 805 20.16 -14.03 37.05
N TRP A 806 20.38 -12.86 36.42
CA TRP A 806 19.68 -11.61 36.79
C TRP A 806 18.15 -11.67 36.59
N ASP A 807 17.69 -12.54 35.69
CA ASP A 807 16.28 -12.79 35.39
C ASP A 807 15.78 -14.14 35.93
N GLU A 808 16.45 -14.67 36.95
CA GLU A 808 16.09 -15.94 37.58
C GLU A 808 14.71 -15.91 38.22
N LEU A 809 14.14 -14.77 38.58
CA LEU A 809 12.88 -14.75 39.33
C LEU A 809 11.66 -14.81 38.41
N PHE A 810 11.67 -14.00 37.36
CA PHE A 810 10.52 -13.84 36.47
C PHE A 810 10.88 -13.08 35.18
N ILE A 811 10.07 -13.25 34.15
CA ILE A 811 10.09 -12.48 32.90
C ILE A 811 8.81 -11.63 32.84
N GLY A 812 8.93 -10.36 33.26
CA GLY A 812 7.81 -9.44 33.41
C GLY A 812 7.61 -8.55 32.18
N GLY A 813 6.35 -8.44 31.73
CA GLY A 813 5.88 -7.48 30.73
C GLY A 813 6.63 -7.54 29.39
N PRO A 814 6.64 -8.69 28.69
CA PRO A 814 7.35 -8.85 27.43
C PRO A 814 6.74 -7.94 26.35
N GLN A 815 7.52 -7.00 25.85
CA GLN A 815 7.12 -6.10 24.78
C GLN A 815 7.95 -6.33 23.53
N VAL A 816 7.33 -6.52 22.37
CA VAL A 816 8.02 -6.89 21.14
C VAL A 816 8.04 -5.73 20.15
N VAL A 817 9.23 -5.35 19.69
CA VAL A 817 9.40 -4.38 18.60
C VAL A 817 9.96 -5.09 17.38
N ALA A 818 9.26 -4.99 16.25
CA ALA A 818 9.77 -5.40 14.94
C ALA A 818 10.74 -4.33 14.43
N ALA A 819 12.05 -4.57 14.60
CA ALA A 819 13.10 -3.62 14.23
C ALA A 819 13.52 -3.70 12.75
N GLY A 820 13.26 -4.84 12.09
CA GLY A 820 13.52 -5.05 10.68
C GLY A 820 13.13 -6.46 10.21
N PRO A 821 13.39 -6.81 8.94
CA PRO A 821 13.15 -8.16 8.42
C PRO A 821 13.95 -9.19 9.21
N ARG A 822 13.26 -10.13 9.86
CA ARG A 822 13.87 -11.14 10.75
C ARG A 822 14.64 -10.55 11.94
N ASP A 823 14.24 -9.37 12.41
CA ASP A 823 14.77 -8.73 13.61
C ASP A 823 13.60 -8.29 14.49
N MET A 824 13.16 -9.20 15.38
CA MET A 824 12.21 -8.92 16.45
C MET A 824 12.94 -8.85 17.78
N ARG A 825 12.54 -7.90 18.61
CA ARG A 825 13.22 -7.59 19.87
C ARG A 825 12.21 -7.53 21.00
N MET A 826 12.32 -8.44 21.94
CA MET A 826 11.50 -8.50 23.14
C MET A 826 12.24 -7.83 24.29
N TYR A 827 11.66 -6.76 24.81
CA TYR A 827 12.09 -6.08 26.01
C TYR A 827 11.28 -6.59 27.20
N TYR A 828 11.95 -7.05 28.25
CA TYR A 828 11.31 -7.59 29.46
C TYR A 828 12.07 -7.14 30.70
N HIS A 829 11.46 -7.23 31.89
CA HIS A 829 12.17 -6.89 33.15
C HIS A 829 12.17 -8.09 34.06
N SER A 830 13.16 -8.08 34.94
CA SER A 830 13.19 -8.91 36.12
C SER A 830 13.73 -8.11 37.30
N TYR A 831 13.73 -8.74 38.46
CA TYR A 831 14.41 -8.24 39.63
C TYR A 831 15.69 -9.03 39.84
N ASP A 832 16.81 -8.35 39.68
CA ASP A 832 18.12 -8.96 39.89
C ASP A 832 18.37 -9.04 41.40
N ARG A 833 18.22 -10.24 41.94
CA ARG A 833 18.40 -10.54 43.37
C ARG A 833 19.79 -10.15 43.86
N SER A 834 20.82 -10.34 43.03
CA SER A 834 22.21 -10.04 43.40
C SER A 834 22.46 -8.53 43.48
N ALA A 835 21.81 -7.76 42.61
CA ALA A 835 21.94 -6.30 42.56
C ALA A 835 20.93 -5.57 43.46
N GLY A 836 19.85 -6.23 43.89
CA GLY A 836 18.75 -5.63 44.63
C GLY A 836 17.94 -4.61 43.81
N ARG A 837 17.92 -4.76 42.48
CA ARG A 837 17.35 -3.78 41.54
C ARG A 837 16.58 -4.42 40.39
N PHE A 838 15.60 -3.68 39.87
CA PHE A 838 14.93 -3.99 38.61
C PHE A 838 15.82 -3.67 37.41
N ARG A 839 15.87 -4.59 36.45
CA ARG A 839 16.63 -4.43 35.21
C ARG A 839 15.75 -4.74 34.01
N VAL A 840 15.98 -4.05 32.91
CA VAL A 840 15.36 -4.35 31.61
C VAL A 840 16.35 -5.14 30.78
N GLY A 841 15.94 -6.30 30.31
CA GLY A 841 16.69 -7.14 29.38
C GLY A 841 16.09 -7.24 28.01
N LEU A 842 16.83 -7.89 27.14
CA LEU A 842 16.50 -8.08 25.73
C LEU A 842 16.54 -9.56 25.37
N ALA A 843 15.57 -10.00 24.58
CA ALA A 843 15.65 -11.21 23.79
C ALA A 843 15.40 -10.87 22.31
N THR A 844 16.04 -11.61 21.40
CA THR A 844 15.91 -11.40 19.95
C THR A 844 15.32 -12.62 19.28
N SER A 845 14.52 -12.42 18.23
CA SER A 845 13.93 -13.49 17.44
C SER A 845 13.92 -13.15 15.95
N PRO A 846 14.17 -14.12 15.06
CA PRO A 846 14.00 -13.94 13.63
C PRO A 846 12.56 -14.14 13.13
N ASP A 847 11.67 -14.72 13.94
CA ASP A 847 10.34 -15.20 13.50
C ASP A 847 9.21 -14.97 14.51
N GLY A 848 9.53 -14.51 15.73
CA GLY A 848 8.58 -14.27 16.82
C GLY A 848 8.24 -15.51 17.64
N PHE A 849 8.70 -16.70 17.24
CA PHE A 849 8.45 -17.97 17.93
C PHE A 849 9.68 -18.42 18.73
N ARG A 850 10.87 -18.30 18.14
CA ARG A 850 12.13 -18.71 18.76
C ARG A 850 12.89 -17.52 19.26
N TRP A 851 13.18 -17.49 20.56
CA TRP A 851 13.79 -16.35 21.22
C TRP A 851 15.14 -16.70 21.81
N THR A 852 16.09 -15.78 21.66
CA THR A 852 17.43 -15.88 22.27
C THR A 852 17.61 -14.72 23.24
N ARG A 853 17.78 -15.05 24.53
CA ARG A 853 18.07 -14.05 25.58
C ARG A 853 19.46 -13.44 25.35
N GLN A 854 19.55 -12.12 25.43
CA GLN A 854 20.79 -11.34 25.27
C GLN A 854 21.32 -10.80 26.60
N GLY A 855 20.48 -10.78 27.65
CA GLY A 855 20.82 -10.26 28.99
C GLY A 855 20.30 -8.84 29.27
N PRO A 856 20.73 -8.20 30.37
CA PRO A 856 20.27 -6.88 30.76
C PRO A 856 20.87 -5.80 29.85
N ILE A 857 20.04 -4.85 29.42
CA ILE A 857 20.40 -3.76 28.49
C ILE A 857 20.23 -2.37 29.10
N PHE A 858 19.48 -2.26 30.19
CA PHE A 858 19.20 -1.01 30.86
C PHE A 858 18.95 -1.23 32.36
N GLU A 859 19.57 -0.38 33.17
CA GLU A 859 19.33 -0.25 34.59
C GLU A 859 19.18 1.22 34.95
N GLY A 860 18.50 1.50 36.07
CA GLY A 860 18.27 2.87 36.53
C GLY A 860 19.53 3.54 37.07
N GLY A 861 19.34 4.69 37.71
CA GLY A 861 20.38 5.44 38.39
C GLY A 861 21.07 4.64 39.50
N SER A 862 22.30 5.05 39.83
CA SER A 862 23.11 4.41 40.86
C SER A 862 23.19 5.23 42.15
N ASP A 863 22.77 6.50 42.11
CA ASP A 863 22.68 7.34 43.29
C ASP A 863 21.37 7.02 44.03
N PRO A 864 21.36 6.81 45.36
CA PRO A 864 20.13 6.63 46.13
C PRO A 864 19.10 7.76 45.98
N ALA A 865 19.53 8.96 45.58
CA ALA A 865 18.65 10.10 45.29
C ALA A 865 18.01 10.03 43.89
N ASP A 866 18.47 9.14 43.00
CA ASP A 866 17.87 8.97 41.69
C ASP A 866 16.42 8.45 41.81
N PHE A 867 15.52 9.01 41.00
CA PHE A 867 14.11 8.62 40.97
C PHE A 867 13.88 7.16 40.53
N ASP A 868 14.91 6.52 39.98
CA ASP A 868 14.98 5.11 39.59
C ASP A 868 16.18 4.37 40.22
N ALA A 869 16.62 4.74 41.43
CA ALA A 869 17.75 4.13 42.14
C ALA A 869 17.64 2.61 42.33
N ARG A 870 16.41 2.07 42.39
CA ARG A 870 16.14 0.63 42.45
C ARG A 870 15.84 0.02 41.08
N GLY A 871 16.00 0.80 40.02
CA GLY A 871 15.99 0.33 38.64
C GLY A 871 14.70 0.60 37.89
N ALA A 872 14.54 -0.13 36.78
CA ALA A 872 13.50 0.08 35.79
C ALA A 872 12.67 -1.20 35.56
N ALA A 873 11.36 -1.08 35.71
CA ALA A 873 10.40 -2.17 35.60
C ALA A 873 9.63 -2.14 34.26
N SER A 874 8.29 -2.17 34.30
CA SER A 874 7.43 -2.13 33.11
C SER A 874 7.83 -0.99 32.16
N ARG A 875 7.84 -1.27 30.85
CA ARG A 875 8.27 -0.29 29.84
C ARG A 875 7.47 -0.34 28.55
N CYS A 876 7.57 0.76 27.81
CA CYS A 876 7.16 0.89 26.42
C CYS A 876 8.32 1.46 25.59
N VAL A 877 8.94 0.59 24.80
CA VAL A 877 9.93 0.93 23.78
C VAL A 877 9.20 1.24 22.48
N VAL A 878 9.48 2.41 21.93
CA VAL A 878 8.94 2.89 20.65
C VAL A 878 10.09 3.34 19.77
N ARG A 879 9.97 3.07 18.46
CA ARG A 879 10.90 3.63 17.48
C ARG A 879 10.30 4.90 16.91
N ASP A 880 10.98 6.01 17.14
CA ASP A 880 10.54 7.31 16.65
C ASP A 880 10.57 7.35 15.12
N LEU A 881 9.51 7.92 14.54
CA LEU A 881 9.33 7.92 13.09
C LEU A 881 10.27 8.90 12.39
N ASP A 882 10.63 10.00 13.06
CA ASP A 882 11.37 11.11 12.48
C ASP A 882 12.88 10.92 12.66
N THR A 883 13.32 10.66 13.89
CA THR A 883 14.75 10.50 14.26
C THR A 883 15.28 9.09 14.04
N LYS A 884 14.40 8.10 13.86
CA LYS A 884 14.69 6.65 13.81
C LYS A 884 15.33 6.08 15.08
N GLN A 885 15.39 6.85 16.16
CA GLN A 885 15.88 6.42 17.46
C GLN A 885 14.84 5.60 18.22
N TYR A 886 15.28 4.92 19.27
CA TYR A 886 14.43 4.17 20.18
C TYR A 886 14.28 4.93 21.49
N PHE A 887 13.04 5.17 21.88
CA PHE A 887 12.69 5.75 23.18
C PHE A 887 12.09 4.65 24.05
N MET A 888 12.56 4.53 25.27
CA MET A 888 12.02 3.64 26.30
C MET A 888 11.40 4.50 27.37
N PHE A 889 10.06 4.53 27.43
CA PHE A 889 9.34 5.03 28.60
C PHE A 889 9.29 3.89 29.60
N TYR A 890 9.82 4.08 30.80
CA TYR A 890 9.91 3.00 31.79
C TYR A 890 9.39 3.44 33.14
N GLU A 891 8.84 2.48 33.87
CA GLU A 891 8.50 2.64 35.27
C GLU A 891 9.79 2.63 36.11
N ALA A 892 10.07 3.79 36.70
CA ALA A 892 11.20 4.05 37.56
C ALA A 892 10.86 3.71 39.01
N VAL A 893 11.76 3.00 39.69
CA VAL A 893 11.59 2.62 41.10
C VAL A 893 12.64 3.33 41.96
N ALA A 894 12.21 4.25 42.82
CA ALA A 894 13.08 5.00 43.73
C ALA A 894 13.56 4.12 44.90
N ALA A 895 14.56 4.61 45.65
CA ALA A 895 15.11 3.94 46.84
C ALA A 895 14.05 3.53 47.87
N ASP A 896 13.02 4.36 48.05
CA ASP A 896 11.90 4.13 48.97
C ASP A 896 10.73 3.36 48.34
N GLY A 897 10.91 2.77 47.16
CA GLY A 897 9.86 2.05 46.43
C GLY A 897 8.84 2.95 45.73
N GLY A 898 9.02 4.29 45.75
CA GLY A 898 8.22 5.22 44.98
C GLY A 898 8.30 4.93 43.47
N ARG A 899 7.17 5.08 42.76
CA ARG A 899 7.09 4.81 41.32
C ARG A 899 6.76 6.07 40.52
N SER A 900 7.51 6.26 39.45
CA SER A 900 7.33 7.33 38.46
C SER A 900 7.63 6.78 37.06
N ILE A 901 7.52 7.61 36.03
CA ILE A 901 7.86 7.24 34.65
C ILE A 901 9.07 8.05 34.21
N GLY A 902 10.15 7.35 33.87
CA GLY A 902 11.35 7.89 33.25
C GLY A 902 11.38 7.65 31.74
N VAL A 903 12.40 8.20 31.08
CA VAL A 903 12.67 7.95 29.66
C VAL A 903 14.16 7.72 29.40
N ALA A 904 14.46 6.78 28.51
CA ALA A 904 15.81 6.52 28.03
C ALA A 904 15.85 6.45 26.50
N VAL A 905 16.98 6.85 25.90
CA VAL A 905 17.14 6.95 24.45
C VAL A 905 18.28 6.05 23.97
N SER A 906 18.04 5.25 22.92
CA SER A 906 19.07 4.49 22.22
C SER A 906 18.99 4.72 20.72
N LYS A 907 20.14 4.68 20.03
CA LYS A 907 20.18 4.80 18.57
C LYS A 907 19.72 3.52 17.88
N ASP A 908 20.10 2.38 18.45
CA ASP A 908 19.88 1.07 17.85
C ASP A 908 18.86 0.24 18.60
N GLY A 909 18.45 0.61 19.83
CA GLY A 909 17.52 -0.17 20.65
C GLY A 909 18.11 -1.45 21.23
N LEU A 910 19.40 -1.73 21.01
CA LEU A 910 20.08 -2.92 21.52
C LEU A 910 20.89 -2.60 22.77
N ARG A 911 21.58 -1.45 22.78
CA ARG A 911 22.51 -1.05 23.83
C ARG A 911 22.66 0.46 23.89
N GLY A 912 23.50 0.95 24.81
CA GLY A 912 23.88 2.37 24.88
C GLY A 912 22.70 3.29 25.19
N TRP A 913 21.75 2.80 25.98
CA TRP A 913 20.60 3.55 26.46
C TRP A 913 21.08 4.70 27.36
N ARG A 914 20.75 5.93 26.98
CA ARG A 914 21.04 7.14 27.75
C ARG A 914 19.81 7.53 28.55
N ARG A 915 19.96 7.54 29.87
CA ARG A 915 18.91 7.86 30.83
C ARG A 915 18.68 9.37 30.91
N CYS A 916 17.42 9.82 30.88
CA CYS A 916 17.06 11.18 31.28
C CYS A 916 17.18 11.32 32.81
N PRO A 917 17.86 12.36 33.33
CA PRO A 917 18.09 12.50 34.77
C PRO A 917 16.83 12.79 35.59
N GLU A 918 15.75 13.26 34.96
CA GLU A 918 14.49 13.61 35.61
C GLU A 918 13.33 12.72 35.10
N PRO A 919 12.32 12.42 35.94
CA PRO A 919 11.12 11.72 35.51
C PRO A 919 10.28 12.59 34.58
N VAL A 920 9.63 11.96 33.59
CA VAL A 920 8.71 12.64 32.65
C VAL A 920 7.27 12.69 33.17
N LEU A 921 6.92 11.80 34.11
CA LEU A 921 5.66 11.83 34.84
C LEU A 921 5.83 11.21 36.22
N GLN A 922 5.36 11.88 37.27
CA GLN A 922 5.37 11.41 38.65
C GLN A 922 3.95 11.41 39.23
N GLY A 923 3.75 10.79 40.40
CA GLY A 923 2.50 10.88 41.16
C GLY A 923 2.06 12.34 41.30
N SER A 924 0.74 12.60 41.20
CA SER A 924 0.25 13.99 41.14
C SER A 924 0.54 14.76 42.42
N GLY A 925 0.69 14.06 43.56
CA GLY A 925 0.84 14.68 44.88
C GLY A 925 -0.38 15.51 45.31
N ALA A 926 -1.45 15.51 44.50
CA ALA A 926 -2.67 16.23 44.76
C ALA A 926 -3.55 15.37 45.67
N ALA A 927 -3.79 15.85 46.89
CA ALA A 927 -4.57 15.13 47.90
C ALA A 927 -5.92 14.67 47.34
N GLY A 928 -6.17 13.36 47.40
CA GLY A 928 -7.40 12.73 46.93
C GLY A 928 -7.44 12.43 45.43
N ALA A 929 -6.37 12.69 44.68
CA ALA A 929 -6.27 12.28 43.28
C ALA A 929 -6.06 10.76 43.15
N TRP A 930 -6.68 10.15 42.14
CA TRP A 930 -6.56 8.71 41.86
C TRP A 930 -5.12 8.24 41.60
N ASP A 931 -4.23 9.15 41.19
CA ASP A 931 -2.82 8.89 40.90
C ASP A 931 -1.87 9.72 41.79
N GLU A 932 -2.33 10.09 42.99
CA GLU A 932 -1.59 10.91 43.96
C GLU A 932 -0.21 10.31 44.29
N GLY A 933 -0.18 9.05 44.71
CA GLY A 933 1.00 8.43 45.30
C GLY A 933 1.97 7.79 44.32
N ALA A 934 1.51 7.28 43.17
CA ALA A 934 2.35 6.59 42.21
C ALA A 934 1.74 6.51 40.80
N VAL A 935 2.62 6.52 39.79
CA VAL A 935 2.32 6.22 38.39
C VAL A 935 3.28 5.16 37.85
N GLY A 936 2.82 4.35 36.88
CA GLY A 936 3.62 3.27 36.31
C GLY A 936 3.01 2.67 35.05
N CYS A 937 3.52 1.51 34.63
CA CYS A 937 3.10 0.80 33.41
C CYS A 937 2.88 1.71 32.18
N PRO A 938 3.90 2.46 31.73
CA PRO A 938 3.75 3.44 30.67
C PRO A 938 3.44 2.78 29.33
N TRP A 939 2.62 3.45 28.52
CA TRP A 939 2.41 3.11 27.12
C TRP A 939 2.35 4.36 26.25
N ALA A 940 3.39 4.57 25.45
CA ALA A 940 3.54 5.75 24.63
C ALA A 940 2.99 5.52 23.21
N VAL A 941 2.12 6.43 22.77
CA VAL A 941 1.59 6.47 21.40
C VAL A 941 2.04 7.75 20.73
N SER A 942 2.83 7.61 19.66
CA SER A 942 3.22 8.72 18.80
C SER A 942 2.01 9.23 18.02
N MET A 943 1.81 10.55 18.04
CA MET A 943 0.76 11.26 17.32
C MET A 943 1.37 12.17 16.24
N ALA A 944 0.53 12.69 15.34
CA ALA A 944 0.99 13.61 14.29
C ALA A 944 1.61 14.90 14.86
N GLY A 945 2.62 15.44 14.17
CA GLY A 945 3.26 16.71 14.50
C GLY A 945 4.19 16.65 15.73
N GLY A 946 4.83 15.50 15.97
CA GLY A 946 5.76 15.32 17.10
C GLY A 946 5.09 15.25 18.48
N LYS A 947 3.77 15.04 18.53
CA LYS A 947 2.98 14.98 19.77
C LYS A 947 2.91 13.54 20.29
N TRP A 948 2.77 13.38 21.60
CA TRP A 948 2.71 12.06 22.24
C TRP A 948 1.53 11.97 23.22
N ARG A 949 0.88 10.80 23.24
CA ARG A 949 -0.04 10.40 24.31
C ARG A 949 0.64 9.31 25.13
N LEU A 950 0.83 9.57 26.41
CA LEU A 950 1.36 8.62 27.38
C LEU A 950 0.21 8.08 28.21
N TYR A 951 -0.18 6.84 27.98
CA TYR A 951 -1.11 6.13 28.85
C TYR A 951 -0.33 5.56 30.05
N TYR A 952 -0.91 5.60 31.23
CA TYR A 952 -0.24 5.18 32.46
C TYR A 952 -1.22 4.61 33.48
N SER A 953 -0.74 3.72 34.34
CA SER A 953 -1.47 3.25 35.51
C SER A 953 -1.18 4.12 36.71
N GLY A 954 -2.17 4.36 37.57
CA GLY A 954 -2.05 5.23 38.74
C GLY A 954 -2.74 4.65 39.97
N ARG A 955 -2.26 5.06 41.15
CA ARG A 955 -2.86 4.72 42.45
C ARG A 955 -2.69 5.87 43.45
N PRO A 956 -3.62 6.02 44.40
CA PRO A 956 -3.59 7.12 45.35
C PRO A 956 -2.54 6.91 46.44
N GLN A 957 -2.27 5.66 46.85
CA GLN A 957 -1.25 5.36 47.86
C GLN A 957 0.14 5.13 47.26
N ARG A 958 1.17 5.54 47.99
CA ARG A 958 2.56 5.14 47.75
C ARG A 958 2.81 3.75 48.35
N GLY A 959 3.72 2.96 47.78
CA GLY A 959 4.00 1.58 48.23
C GLY A 959 3.10 0.52 47.58
N GLY A 960 3.01 -0.67 48.18
CA GLY A 960 2.30 -1.82 47.61
C GLY A 960 0.78 -1.65 47.40
N GLY A 961 0.23 -2.42 46.45
CA GLY A 961 -1.21 -2.44 46.16
C GLY A 961 -1.54 -2.28 44.67
N ALA A 962 -2.79 -2.62 44.32
CA ALA A 962 -3.30 -2.57 42.96
C ALA A 962 -3.24 -1.16 42.35
N TRP A 963 -3.06 -1.11 41.03
CA TRP A 963 -3.41 0.05 40.24
C TRP A 963 -4.93 0.27 40.28
N ARG A 964 -5.35 1.55 40.36
CA ARG A 964 -6.75 1.95 40.55
C ARG A 964 -7.40 2.55 39.29
N GLY A 965 -6.61 2.74 38.25
CA GLY A 965 -7.09 3.29 36.99
C GLY A 965 -6.01 3.33 35.92
N ILE A 966 -6.46 3.52 34.69
CA ILE A 966 -5.63 3.89 33.54
C ILE A 966 -5.96 5.33 33.16
N GLY A 967 -4.92 6.15 33.05
CA GLY A 967 -5.00 7.55 32.66
C GLY A 967 -4.19 7.88 31.42
N MET A 968 -4.21 9.15 31.03
CA MET A 968 -3.42 9.66 29.89
C MET A 968 -2.86 11.06 30.16
N ALA A 969 -1.62 11.27 29.74
CA ALA A 969 -0.94 12.54 29.72
C ALA A 969 -0.47 12.88 28.29
N ARG A 970 -0.42 14.17 27.95
CA ARG A 970 -0.01 14.68 26.63
C ARG A 970 1.31 15.41 26.72
N SER A 971 2.18 15.21 25.73
CA SER A 971 3.42 15.98 25.63
C SER A 971 3.12 17.48 25.46
N GLU A 972 3.84 18.34 26.17
CA GLU A 972 3.78 19.80 25.96
C GLU A 972 4.48 20.22 24.66
N GLU A 973 3.83 21.06 23.86
CA GLU A 973 4.39 21.58 22.61
C GLU A 973 5.42 22.68 22.88
N GLY A 974 6.56 22.64 22.19
CA GLY A 974 7.64 23.63 22.36
C GLY A 974 8.37 23.54 23.72
N GLY A 975 8.07 22.52 24.52
CA GLY A 975 8.74 22.25 25.79
C GLY A 975 10.15 21.68 25.63
N PRO A 976 10.89 21.53 26.74
CA PRO A 976 12.22 20.94 26.71
C PRO A 976 12.16 19.49 26.22
N SER A 977 13.17 19.09 25.45
CA SER A 977 13.34 17.72 24.95
C SER A 977 14.69 17.14 25.35
N PHE A 978 14.74 15.86 25.64
CA PHE A 978 15.98 15.11 25.83
C PHE A 978 16.24 14.25 24.61
N GLU A 979 17.25 14.64 23.82
CA GLU A 979 17.64 13.95 22.58
C GLU A 979 16.48 13.67 21.61
N GLY A 980 15.52 14.59 21.53
CA GLY A 980 14.36 14.49 20.64
C GLY A 980 13.09 13.94 21.30
N VAL A 981 13.14 13.43 22.53
CA VAL A 981 11.95 13.01 23.28
C VAL A 981 11.40 14.18 24.12
N PRO A 982 10.08 14.46 24.13
CA PRO A 982 9.50 15.47 25.02
C PRO A 982 9.68 15.11 26.49
N LEU A 983 10.04 16.07 27.33
CA LEU A 983 10.24 15.85 28.77
C LEU A 983 9.03 16.15 29.64
N ARG A 984 8.07 16.92 29.14
CA ARG A 984 6.91 17.34 29.92
C ARG A 984 5.63 16.71 29.40
N PHE A 985 4.94 15.99 30.27
CA PHE A 985 3.64 15.38 30.02
C PHE A 985 2.59 15.93 30.99
N ALA A 986 1.61 16.67 30.47
CA ALA A 986 0.51 17.20 31.24
C ALA A 986 -0.66 16.20 31.26
N ARG A 987 -1.23 15.95 32.45
CA ARG A 987 -2.42 15.10 32.62
C ARG A 987 -3.57 15.63 31.78
N PHE A 988 -4.32 14.73 31.15
CA PHE A 988 -5.46 15.13 30.34
C PHE A 988 -6.60 15.69 31.19
N GLU A 989 -7.04 16.91 30.90
CA GLU A 989 -8.24 17.51 31.51
C GLU A 989 -9.39 17.54 30.49
N PRO A 990 -10.56 16.96 30.81
CA PRO A 990 -11.74 17.10 29.97
C PRO A 990 -12.27 18.54 30.04
N GLN A 991 -12.29 19.26 28.90
CA GLN A 991 -12.93 20.58 28.86
C GLN A 991 -14.45 20.45 29.09
N PRO A 992 -15.07 21.30 29.94
CA PRO A 992 -16.52 21.33 30.05
C PRO A 992 -17.12 21.77 28.71
N GLN A 993 -18.01 20.94 28.16
CA GLN A 993 -18.75 21.29 26.94
C GLN A 993 -19.61 22.53 27.23
N HIS A 994 -19.27 23.67 26.64
CA HIS A 994 -20.20 24.80 26.57
C HIS A 994 -21.37 24.41 25.66
N SER A 995 -22.56 24.35 26.22
CA SER A 995 -23.81 24.23 25.47
C SER A 995 -24.04 25.50 24.64
N SER A 996 -23.95 25.40 23.31
CA SER A 996 -24.48 26.38 22.36
C SER A 996 -25.12 25.69 21.17
#